data_AF-A0A6G0ISK7-F1
#
_entry.id   AF-A0A6G0ISK7-F1
#
_cell.length_a   1.000
_cell.length_b   1.000
_cell.length_c   1.000
_cell.angle_alpha   90.00
_cell.angle_beta   90.00
_cell.angle_gamma   90.00
#
_symmetry.space_group_name_H-M   'P 1'
#
loop_
_entity.id
_entity.type
_entity.pdbx_description
1 polymer ?
#
loop_
_entity_poly.entity_id
_entity_poly.type
_entity_poly.pdbx_seq_one_letter_code
_entity_poly.pdbx_strand_id
1 'polypeptide(L)'
;MSQEYNTKLQTATREKLRRFNSLRDRELQPAEFWDVVAVTAVDESQREAYELQIREKVDRKELPLGIHYKVFSDPPGSKIGNGGSTLYALQQLDDIYGKALGSLRVILIHAGGFSQRLPNASALGKIFTAMPLGDPLYQMLELKLAMYVDFPLQMKPGVLVTCADDIELYSIAEDESIRFDKPGFTALAHPSTLSIGTTHGVFVLDSSEKSTYSEMENISCLRFLHKPSIDKMRDSGAVCKRQSGCFSLTDAEFVYTDSTYYVDFDTAKSLLNLLKELGPLDCEIDAYGDFLQALGPRATIDYTSNTANVTKEESSLVGIRQKIFHLLKGTPLNVILLNNSKFYHIGTTSEYLFHLTEDVALRGELGLLSSAFSVHMNENSSGCCIMYSVLDPICSVGAGSVVEYSRLGAGVCIDEWKKKVGESYSVIIEKLEDDLQLKDSELADLKLAFSSDEAFQKVNVSYRTEKGLSLLHLCCVCGGNKAHIRALMLKGLRPSRLSRNGFTALHLAAYKDNAEHLTALLHGGSDVQQVGYGALTALHIATLAGHHEAADILLQHGAYVNIQDAVFFTPLHIASYNGNEQVAKLLLKFGADVNASGEVGDRPLHLAAAKGLLGIVKLLMGEGSKANVNAQDNEDHVPLHFCARFGHHEIVRFLLQGNFELQPHSVNIYGDTPLHLACYNGKFEAGKEIIQLSGTESLSKENIFSETALHSACTYGKDLEMVKFLLSQNAMNINHQGRDGHTALHSACFHGHIRLVQFLLDSGADMNLVACDPSRSSGEKDEQTCLMWAYEKGHDAIVTLLKHYKRPDESPCNEYSQPGGDGSYVSVPSPLGKIKSMTKEKAEVLLLRASLPSHFHLQLSELEFNEIIGSGNRASFGRVYKGKCRNRIVAIKRYRANTYCSKSDVDMFCREVSILCRLNHPCIIQFVGACLNDPSQFAIVTQYISGGSLFSLLHEQKRLIDLQSKLIIAIDVAKGMEYLHNLTQPIIHRDLNSHNILLYEDGHAVVADFGESRFLQSVDEDNMTKQPGVSAISSF
;
A
#
# COMPACT_ATOMS: atom_id res chain seq x y z
N MET A 1 27.90 -16.87 28.86
CA MET A 1 26.60 -17.56 28.83
C MET A 1 25.67 -17.03 27.74
N SER A 2 25.18 -15.77 27.73
CA SER A 2 24.27 -15.28 26.65
C SER A 2 24.84 -15.37 25.23
N GLN A 3 26.14 -15.12 25.04
CA GLN A 3 26.81 -15.19 23.75
C GLN A 3 26.99 -16.62 23.21
N GLU A 4 27.16 -17.60 24.11
CA GLU A 4 27.30 -19.01 23.76
C GLU A 4 25.98 -19.61 23.28
N TYR A 5 24.86 -19.24 23.93
CA TYR A 5 23.51 -19.64 23.54
C TYR A 5 23.10 -19.11 22.15
N ASN A 6 23.36 -17.83 21.88
CA ASN A 6 23.10 -17.25 20.57
C ASN A 6 23.95 -17.93 19.47
N THR A 7 25.18 -18.34 19.80
CA THR A 7 26.06 -19.04 18.85
C THR A 7 25.55 -20.46 18.54
N LYS A 8 25.04 -21.19 19.54
CA LYS A 8 24.41 -22.50 19.35
C LYS A 8 23.16 -22.41 18.47
N LEU A 9 22.28 -21.45 18.77
CA LEU A 9 21.05 -21.21 18.00
C LEU A 9 21.35 -20.86 16.54
N GLN A 10 22.32 -19.97 16.29
CA GLN A 10 22.83 -19.64 14.96
C GLN A 10 23.36 -20.86 14.20
N THR A 11 24.11 -21.72 14.90
CA THR A 11 24.72 -22.91 14.30
C THR A 11 23.64 -23.92 13.89
N ALA A 12 22.70 -24.22 14.79
CA ALA A 12 21.57 -25.11 14.51
C ALA A 12 20.69 -24.60 13.36
N THR A 13 20.42 -23.28 13.32
CA THR A 13 19.66 -22.64 12.24
C THR A 13 20.35 -22.82 10.89
N ARG A 14 21.66 -22.56 10.81
CA ARG A 14 22.44 -22.74 9.58
C ARG A 14 22.51 -24.19 9.13
N GLU A 15 22.57 -25.14 10.06
CA GLU A 15 22.57 -26.57 9.74
C GLU A 15 21.25 -27.01 9.11
N LYS A 16 20.11 -26.59 9.68
CA LYS A 16 18.78 -26.83 9.11
C LYS A 16 18.63 -26.26 7.71
N LEU A 17 19.08 -25.01 7.48
CA LEU A 17 19.08 -24.38 6.15
C LEU A 17 19.96 -25.15 5.15
N ARG A 18 21.16 -25.57 5.56
CA ARG A 18 22.04 -26.40 4.70
C ARG A 18 21.40 -27.74 4.37
N ARG A 19 20.75 -28.37 5.35
CA ARG A 19 20.04 -29.64 5.16
C ARG A 19 18.86 -29.48 4.22
N PHE A 20 18.05 -28.43 4.33
CA PHE A 20 16.98 -28.17 3.37
C PHE A 20 17.53 -27.91 1.96
N ASN A 21 18.60 -27.11 1.84
CA ASN A 21 19.24 -26.85 0.55
C ASN A 21 19.77 -28.13 -0.11
N SER A 22 20.24 -29.14 0.65
CA SER A 22 20.68 -30.42 0.08
C SER A 22 19.54 -31.33 -0.39
N LEU A 23 18.29 -31.00 -0.06
CA LEU A 23 17.09 -31.72 -0.52
C LEU A 23 16.46 -31.08 -1.78
N ARG A 24 16.87 -29.87 -2.16
CA ARG A 24 16.40 -29.22 -3.41
C ARG A 24 16.81 -30.05 -4.63
N ASP A 25 15.96 -30.07 -5.66
CA ASP A 25 16.16 -30.84 -6.91
C ASP A 25 16.34 -32.36 -6.72
N ARG A 26 16.02 -32.88 -5.54
CA ARG A 26 16.24 -34.29 -5.21
C ARG A 26 14.91 -35.00 -5.05
N GLU A 27 14.78 -36.14 -5.71
CA GLU A 27 13.66 -37.05 -5.49
C GLU A 27 13.87 -37.80 -4.17
N LEU A 28 12.98 -37.55 -3.21
CA LEU A 28 13.13 -38.04 -1.84
C LEU A 28 12.47 -39.40 -1.65
N GLN A 29 13.06 -40.22 -0.77
CA GLN A 29 12.45 -41.47 -0.37
C GLN A 29 11.37 -41.22 0.69
N PRO A 30 10.36 -42.11 0.84
CA PRO A 30 9.39 -42.01 1.92
C PRO A 30 10.11 -41.90 3.26
N ALA A 31 9.63 -41.01 4.14
CA ALA A 31 10.20 -40.72 5.45
C ALA A 31 11.46 -39.88 5.53
N GLU A 32 12.04 -39.50 4.40
CA GLU A 32 13.17 -38.59 4.42
C GLU A 32 12.76 -37.13 4.72
N PHE A 33 11.54 -36.76 4.32
CA PHE A 33 10.96 -35.43 4.47
C PHE A 33 9.43 -35.52 4.59
N TRP A 34 8.72 -34.39 4.47
CA TRP A 34 7.26 -34.34 4.47
C TRP A 34 6.66 -35.12 3.30
N ASP A 35 5.62 -35.93 3.54
CA ASP A 35 4.93 -36.64 2.45
C ASP A 35 3.96 -35.68 1.71
N VAL A 36 3.34 -34.75 2.45
CA VAL A 36 2.44 -33.71 1.92
C VAL A 36 2.75 -32.36 2.55
N VAL A 37 2.83 -31.32 1.72
CA VAL A 37 2.91 -29.91 2.14
C VAL A 37 1.61 -29.24 1.72
N ALA A 38 0.77 -28.92 2.68
CA ALA A 38 -0.53 -28.28 2.46
C ALA A 38 -0.48 -26.80 2.89
N VAL A 39 -1.00 -25.91 2.06
CA VAL A 39 -1.09 -24.47 2.34
C VAL A 39 -2.55 -24.05 2.24
N THR A 40 -3.06 -23.28 3.23
CA THR A 40 -4.43 -22.75 3.16
C THR A 40 -4.47 -21.44 2.38
N ALA A 41 -5.55 -21.18 1.64
CA ALA A 41 -5.80 -19.93 0.92
C ALA A 41 -7.17 -19.36 1.33
N VAL A 42 -7.33 -18.05 1.24
CA VAL A 42 -8.56 -17.34 1.64
C VAL A 42 -9.75 -17.67 0.74
N ASP A 43 -9.49 -17.88 -0.54
CA ASP A 43 -10.49 -18.14 -1.56
C ASP A 43 -9.85 -18.87 -2.74
N GLU A 44 -10.69 -19.16 -3.73
CA GLU A 44 -10.33 -19.86 -4.95
C GLU A 44 -9.29 -19.10 -5.79
N SER A 45 -9.37 -17.77 -5.83
CA SER A 45 -8.43 -16.95 -6.61
C SER A 45 -7.03 -17.00 -6.02
N GLN A 46 -6.92 -16.91 -4.70
CA GLN A 46 -5.65 -17.04 -3.99
C GLN A 46 -5.11 -18.47 -4.08
N ARG A 47 -5.99 -19.49 -4.06
CA ARG A 47 -5.60 -20.89 -4.29
C ARG A 47 -4.90 -21.05 -5.64
N GLU A 48 -5.50 -20.54 -6.72
CA GLU A 48 -4.91 -20.60 -8.06
C GLU A 48 -3.54 -19.91 -8.11
N ALA A 49 -3.42 -18.73 -7.49
CA ALA A 49 -2.15 -17.98 -7.44
C ALA A 49 -1.06 -18.77 -6.70
N TYR A 50 -1.40 -19.39 -5.57
CA TYR A 50 -0.48 -20.17 -4.75
C TYR A 50 -0.05 -21.46 -5.45
N GLU A 51 -1.00 -22.15 -6.11
CA GLU A 51 -0.69 -23.34 -6.91
C GLU A 51 0.27 -23.01 -8.05
N LEU A 52 0.08 -21.86 -8.71
CA LEU A 52 0.99 -21.40 -9.75
C LEU A 52 2.39 -21.13 -9.20
N GLN A 53 2.50 -20.39 -8.08
CA GLN A 53 3.80 -20.12 -7.45
C GLN A 53 4.54 -21.40 -7.08
N ILE A 54 3.87 -22.35 -6.41
CA ILE A 54 4.50 -23.62 -6.01
C ILE A 54 4.91 -24.42 -7.24
N ARG A 55 4.05 -24.51 -8.26
CA ARG A 55 4.37 -25.21 -9.51
C ARG A 55 5.63 -24.64 -10.16
N GLU A 56 5.69 -23.31 -10.31
CA GLU A 56 6.87 -22.68 -10.88
C GLU A 56 8.13 -22.91 -10.05
N LYS A 57 8.02 -22.97 -8.70
CA LYS A 57 9.15 -23.28 -7.82
C LYS A 57 9.66 -24.71 -7.99
N VAL A 58 8.74 -25.66 -8.10
CA VAL A 58 9.08 -27.06 -8.40
C VAL A 58 9.76 -27.16 -9.76
N ASP A 59 9.23 -26.48 -10.79
CA ASP A 59 9.81 -26.45 -12.14
C ASP A 59 11.21 -25.84 -12.16
N ARG A 60 11.44 -24.81 -11.32
CA ARG A 60 12.76 -24.19 -11.10
C ARG A 60 13.67 -24.96 -10.15
N LYS A 61 13.22 -26.10 -9.61
CA LYS A 61 13.96 -26.97 -8.70
C LYS A 61 14.32 -26.29 -7.36
N GLU A 62 13.52 -25.32 -6.94
CA GLU A 62 13.69 -24.58 -5.68
C GLU A 62 13.15 -25.36 -4.46
N LEU A 63 12.33 -26.39 -4.71
CA LEU A 63 11.69 -27.25 -3.73
C LEU A 63 12.09 -28.73 -3.93
N PRO A 64 12.07 -29.57 -2.89
CA PRO A 64 12.28 -31.01 -3.03
C PRO A 64 11.28 -31.69 -3.98
N LEU A 65 11.75 -32.69 -4.73
CA LEU A 65 10.95 -33.43 -5.69
C LEU A 65 10.34 -34.69 -5.04
N GLY A 66 9.21 -35.14 -5.59
CA GLY A 66 8.47 -36.31 -5.05
C GLY A 66 7.54 -35.99 -3.87
N ILE A 67 7.43 -34.71 -3.48
CA ILE A 67 6.53 -34.26 -2.42
C ILE A 67 5.19 -33.79 -3.01
N HIS A 68 4.08 -34.12 -2.34
CA HIS A 68 2.77 -33.63 -2.74
C HIS A 68 2.51 -32.24 -2.17
N TYR A 69 2.69 -31.20 -2.99
CA TYR A 69 2.28 -29.85 -2.65
C TYR A 69 0.81 -29.61 -2.97
N LYS A 70 0.04 -29.13 -2.00
CA LYS A 70 -1.40 -28.86 -2.12
C LYS A 70 -1.75 -27.49 -1.58
N VAL A 71 -2.72 -26.84 -2.21
CA VAL A 71 -3.32 -25.60 -1.73
C VAL A 71 -4.82 -25.81 -1.57
N PHE A 72 -5.37 -25.41 -0.43
CA PHE A 72 -6.78 -25.54 -0.12
C PHE A 72 -7.37 -24.16 0.18
N SER A 73 -8.33 -23.72 -0.63
CA SER A 73 -9.10 -22.52 -0.34
C SER A 73 -10.10 -22.79 0.77
N ASP A 74 -10.35 -21.79 1.60
CA ASP A 74 -11.52 -21.79 2.49
C ASP A 74 -12.82 -21.87 1.65
N PRO A 75 -13.89 -22.50 2.18
CA PRO A 75 -15.17 -22.60 1.48
C PRO A 75 -15.81 -21.21 1.28
N PRO A 76 -16.61 -21.03 0.21
CA PRO A 76 -17.30 -19.77 -0.03
C PRO A 76 -18.33 -19.51 1.09
N GLY A 77 -18.41 -18.26 1.57
CA GLY A 77 -19.37 -17.85 2.59
C GLY A 77 -18.72 -17.14 3.77
N SER A 78 -19.17 -17.48 4.99
CA SER A 78 -18.67 -16.87 6.23
C SER A 78 -17.19 -17.20 6.46
N LYS A 79 -16.45 -16.26 7.07
CA LYS A 79 -15.08 -16.50 7.53
C LYS A 79 -15.08 -17.62 8.58
N ILE A 80 -14.27 -18.67 8.36
CA ILE A 80 -14.15 -19.81 9.29
C ILE A 80 -12.88 -19.76 10.16
N GLY A 81 -11.90 -18.96 9.73
CA GLY A 81 -10.59 -18.75 10.36
C GLY A 81 -9.75 -20.01 10.58
N ASN A 82 -8.58 -19.90 11.23
CA ASN A 82 -7.55 -20.95 11.17
C ASN A 82 -8.05 -22.32 11.66
N GLY A 83 -8.78 -22.37 12.77
CA GLY A 83 -9.37 -23.62 13.27
C GLY A 83 -10.33 -24.26 12.27
N GLY A 84 -11.18 -23.46 11.62
CA GLY A 84 -12.06 -23.93 10.55
C GLY A 84 -11.27 -24.38 9.31
N SER A 85 -10.28 -23.61 8.88
CA SER A 85 -9.39 -23.94 7.77
C SER A 85 -8.64 -25.24 8.01
N THR A 86 -8.24 -25.55 9.26
CA THR A 86 -7.64 -26.84 9.61
C THR A 86 -8.61 -27.99 9.35
N LEU A 87 -9.87 -27.87 9.81
CA LEU A 87 -10.89 -28.89 9.59
C LEU A 87 -11.17 -29.10 8.09
N TYR A 88 -11.30 -28.01 7.34
CA TYR A 88 -11.55 -28.07 5.91
C TYR A 88 -10.35 -28.68 5.15
N ALA A 89 -9.12 -28.31 5.50
CA ALA A 89 -7.92 -28.91 4.93
C ALA A 89 -7.84 -30.42 5.21
N LEU A 90 -8.21 -30.87 6.43
CA LEU A 90 -8.30 -32.30 6.76
C LEU A 90 -9.33 -33.03 5.89
N GLN A 91 -10.47 -32.40 5.60
CA GLN A 91 -11.47 -32.96 4.69
C GLN A 91 -10.94 -33.11 3.28
N GLN A 92 -10.32 -32.07 2.73
CA GLN A 92 -9.74 -32.11 1.39
C GLN A 92 -8.62 -33.17 1.29
N LEU A 93 -7.81 -33.33 2.34
CA LEU A 93 -6.79 -34.38 2.41
C LEU A 93 -7.42 -35.79 2.42
N ASP A 94 -8.50 -36.00 3.18
CA ASP A 94 -9.23 -37.28 3.19
C ASP A 94 -9.90 -37.55 1.84
N ASP A 95 -10.44 -36.54 1.16
CA ASP A 95 -11.04 -36.68 -0.16
C ASP A 95 -10.00 -37.07 -1.23
N ILE A 96 -8.76 -36.59 -1.09
CA ILE A 96 -7.66 -36.91 -2.02
C ILE A 96 -7.01 -38.26 -1.72
N TYR A 97 -6.68 -38.53 -0.45
CA TYR A 97 -5.84 -39.68 -0.06
C TYR A 97 -6.63 -40.82 0.61
N GLY A 98 -7.82 -40.55 1.11
CA GLY A 98 -8.68 -41.51 1.82
C GLY A 98 -7.91 -42.28 2.89
N LYS A 99 -7.97 -43.62 2.82
CA LYS A 99 -7.28 -44.50 3.79
C LYS A 99 -5.76 -44.30 3.82
N ALA A 100 -5.13 -43.81 2.74
CA ALA A 100 -3.69 -43.61 2.70
C ALA A 100 -3.24 -42.46 3.63
N LEU A 101 -4.13 -41.52 3.96
CA LEU A 101 -3.83 -40.39 4.85
C LEU A 101 -3.24 -40.84 6.19
N GLY A 102 -3.67 -42.00 6.70
CA GLY A 102 -3.17 -42.58 7.96
C GLY A 102 -1.72 -43.05 7.94
N SER A 103 -1.06 -43.00 6.80
CA SER A 103 0.36 -43.33 6.64
C SER A 103 1.23 -42.13 6.28
N LEU A 104 0.65 -40.94 6.11
CA LEU A 104 1.34 -39.73 5.65
C LEU A 104 1.70 -38.80 6.81
N ARG A 105 2.84 -38.12 6.69
CA ARG A 105 3.19 -36.95 7.50
C ARG A 105 2.90 -35.70 6.69
N VAL A 106 1.99 -34.91 7.22
CA VAL A 106 1.53 -33.69 6.58
C VAL A 106 2.04 -32.49 7.37
N ILE A 107 2.59 -31.50 6.68
CA ILE A 107 2.73 -30.15 7.23
C ILE A 107 1.62 -29.28 6.61
N LEU A 108 0.79 -28.69 7.47
CA LEU A 108 -0.27 -27.76 7.11
C LEU A 108 0.14 -26.35 7.55
N ILE A 109 0.26 -25.45 6.58
CA ILE A 109 0.69 -24.07 6.81
C ILE A 109 -0.48 -23.13 6.56
N HIS A 110 -0.93 -22.44 7.61
CA HIS A 110 -1.91 -21.38 7.48
C HIS A 110 -1.28 -20.13 6.87
N ALA A 111 -1.61 -19.81 5.62
CA ALA A 111 -1.04 -18.64 4.92
C ALA A 111 -1.76 -17.32 5.19
N GLY A 112 -2.87 -17.34 5.95
CA GLY A 112 -3.58 -16.15 6.40
C GLY A 112 -4.82 -15.79 5.59
N GLY A 113 -5.78 -16.71 5.48
CA GLY A 113 -7.15 -16.37 5.08
C GLY A 113 -7.75 -15.35 6.06
N PHE A 114 -8.16 -14.18 5.56
CA PHE A 114 -8.80 -13.09 6.32
C PHE A 114 -8.03 -12.60 7.59
N SER A 115 -6.70 -12.73 7.64
CA SER A 115 -5.89 -12.14 8.71
C SER A 115 -5.81 -10.61 8.51
N GLN A 116 -6.56 -9.84 9.30
CA GLN A 116 -6.57 -8.36 9.28
C GLN A 116 -5.22 -7.69 9.65
N ARG A 117 -4.20 -8.46 10.05
CA ARG A 117 -3.00 -7.93 10.71
C ARG A 117 -1.85 -7.56 9.77
N LEU A 118 -1.77 -8.02 8.52
CA LEU A 118 -0.99 -7.38 7.46
C LEU A 118 -1.97 -6.71 6.49
N PRO A 119 -1.69 -5.51 5.94
CA PRO A 119 -2.57 -4.82 5.01
C PRO A 119 -2.85 -5.76 3.83
N ASN A 120 -4.14 -5.94 3.55
CA ASN A 120 -4.76 -6.83 2.57
C ASN A 120 -4.36 -6.58 1.09
N ALA A 121 -3.09 -6.31 0.78
CA ALA A 121 -2.68 -5.85 -0.56
C ALA A 121 -1.62 -6.74 -1.24
N SER A 122 -1.55 -8.03 -0.90
CA SER A 122 -0.68 -8.97 -1.62
C SER A 122 -1.45 -10.20 -2.10
N ALA A 123 -1.54 -10.37 -3.41
CA ALA A 123 -2.07 -11.58 -4.04
C ALA A 123 -1.30 -12.85 -3.64
N LEU A 124 -0.08 -12.70 -3.14
CA LEU A 124 0.77 -13.80 -2.71
C LEU A 124 0.70 -14.12 -1.21
N GLY A 125 0.10 -13.24 -0.40
CA GLY A 125 -0.01 -13.39 1.05
C GLY A 125 1.32 -13.70 1.75
N LYS A 126 1.24 -14.03 3.06
CA LYS A 126 2.43 -14.12 3.93
C LYS A 126 3.36 -15.29 3.58
N ILE A 127 2.81 -16.36 3.00
CA ILE A 127 3.54 -17.61 2.76
C ILE A 127 4.57 -17.51 1.62
N PHE A 128 4.39 -16.57 0.69
CA PHE A 128 5.35 -16.30 -0.39
C PHE A 128 6.12 -14.99 -0.17
N THR A 129 6.07 -14.43 1.03
CA THR A 129 6.88 -13.27 1.35
C THR A 129 8.37 -13.61 1.26
N ALA A 130 9.13 -12.80 0.52
CA ALA A 130 10.53 -13.10 0.27
C ALA A 130 11.41 -12.82 1.50
N MET A 131 12.33 -13.74 1.75
CA MET A 131 13.27 -13.72 2.84
C MET A 131 14.67 -13.51 2.27
N PRO A 132 15.44 -12.53 2.76
CA PRO A 132 16.75 -12.22 2.22
C PRO A 132 17.83 -13.18 2.73
N LEU A 133 17.70 -14.40 2.26
CA LEU A 133 18.42 -15.57 2.71
C LEU A 133 18.51 -16.54 1.54
N GLY A 134 19.70 -17.12 1.35
CA GLY A 134 19.94 -18.21 0.40
C GLY A 134 19.99 -17.79 -1.06
N ASP A 135 20.45 -18.73 -1.89
CA ASP A 135 20.48 -18.64 -3.34
C ASP A 135 20.08 -20.02 -3.92
N PRO A 136 18.92 -20.16 -4.61
CA PRO A 136 17.92 -19.13 -4.86
C PRO A 136 17.26 -18.63 -3.57
N LEU A 137 16.76 -17.38 -3.65
CA LEU A 137 16.17 -16.62 -2.55
C LEU A 137 15.04 -17.41 -1.87
N TYR A 138 15.07 -17.48 -0.55
CA TYR A 138 14.00 -18.11 0.22
C TYR A 138 12.75 -17.25 0.20
N GLN A 139 11.58 -17.89 0.22
CA GLN A 139 10.35 -17.28 0.70
C GLN A 139 9.95 -17.93 2.02
N MET A 140 8.90 -17.41 2.67
CA MET A 140 8.43 -17.94 3.95
C MET A 140 8.10 -19.43 3.88
N LEU A 141 7.59 -19.93 2.75
CA LEU A 141 7.37 -21.35 2.50
C LEU A 141 8.64 -22.19 2.70
N GLU A 142 9.74 -21.85 2.02
CA GLU A 142 11.01 -22.56 2.16
C GLU A 142 11.60 -22.41 3.56
N LEU A 143 11.44 -21.23 4.17
CA LEU A 143 11.92 -21.03 5.53
C LEU A 143 11.20 -21.95 6.52
N LYS A 144 9.87 -22.06 6.43
CA LYS A 144 9.06 -22.98 7.24
C LYS A 144 9.48 -24.43 7.03
N LEU A 145 9.60 -24.85 5.78
CA LEU A 145 10.05 -26.19 5.43
C LEU A 145 11.47 -26.50 5.93
N ALA A 146 12.36 -25.51 5.92
CA ALA A 146 13.72 -25.65 6.42
C ALA A 146 13.78 -25.71 7.95
N MET A 147 13.01 -24.88 8.66
CA MET A 147 13.03 -24.86 10.13
C MET A 147 12.51 -26.15 10.74
N TYR A 148 11.65 -26.89 10.05
CA TYR A 148 11.10 -28.19 10.49
C TYR A 148 11.64 -29.40 9.68
N VAL A 149 12.80 -29.25 9.03
CA VAL A 149 13.40 -30.30 8.17
C VAL A 149 13.76 -31.59 8.92
N ASP A 150 13.93 -31.51 10.23
CA ASP A 150 14.33 -32.60 11.13
C ASP A 150 13.14 -33.42 11.65
N PHE A 151 11.92 -32.90 11.60
CA PHE A 151 10.75 -33.55 12.21
C PHE A 151 10.34 -34.87 11.55
N PRO A 152 10.25 -34.99 10.21
CA PRO A 152 9.69 -36.19 9.57
C PRO A 152 10.40 -37.51 9.91
N LEU A 153 11.69 -37.45 10.29
CA LEU A 153 12.50 -38.62 10.67
C LEU A 153 12.05 -39.27 11.99
N GLN A 154 11.51 -38.47 12.92
CA GLN A 154 11.16 -38.89 14.28
C GLN A 154 9.66 -38.64 14.57
N MET A 155 8.85 -38.59 13.51
CA MET A 155 7.43 -38.26 13.54
C MET A 155 6.60 -39.43 13.05
N LYS A 156 5.57 -39.82 13.83
CA LYS A 156 4.53 -40.74 13.36
C LYS A 156 3.62 -40.06 12.32
N PRO A 157 2.92 -40.83 11.47
CA PRO A 157 1.90 -40.26 10.59
C PRO A 157 0.88 -39.39 11.35
N GLY A 158 0.60 -38.23 10.78
CA GLY A 158 -0.21 -37.18 11.42
C GLY A 158 0.04 -35.83 10.77
N VAL A 159 -0.50 -34.78 11.38
CA VAL A 159 -0.53 -33.43 10.80
C VAL A 159 0.15 -32.44 11.73
N LEU A 160 1.25 -31.82 11.27
CA LEU A 160 1.86 -30.66 11.91
C LEU A 160 1.18 -29.39 11.38
N VAL A 161 0.61 -28.58 12.25
CA VAL A 161 -0.06 -27.33 11.93
C VAL A 161 0.80 -26.15 12.39
N THR A 162 1.14 -25.27 11.45
CA THR A 162 1.92 -24.03 11.68
C THR A 162 1.28 -22.87 10.93
N CYS A 163 1.72 -21.64 11.19
CA CYS A 163 1.28 -20.44 10.47
C CYS A 163 2.43 -19.77 9.69
N ALA A 164 2.06 -18.93 8.73
CA ALA A 164 3.02 -18.18 7.91
C ALA A 164 3.44 -16.84 8.54
N ASP A 165 2.92 -16.48 9.71
CA ASP A 165 3.16 -15.19 10.36
C ASP A 165 4.04 -15.24 11.61
N ASP A 166 4.80 -16.30 11.76
CA ASP A 166 5.90 -16.36 12.72
C ASP A 166 7.14 -17.05 12.15
N ILE A 167 8.26 -16.79 12.80
CA ILE A 167 9.54 -17.45 12.56
C ILE A 167 9.99 -18.07 13.88
N GLU A 168 10.20 -19.37 13.87
CA GLU A 168 10.63 -20.15 15.03
C GLU A 168 12.06 -20.65 14.82
N LEU A 169 12.97 -20.24 15.71
CA LEU A 169 14.35 -20.71 15.73
C LEU A 169 14.59 -21.49 17.02
N TYR A 170 15.22 -22.65 16.94
CA TYR A 170 15.53 -23.46 18.11
C TYR A 170 16.82 -24.27 17.93
N SER A 171 17.53 -24.52 19.05
CA SER A 171 18.55 -25.55 19.17
C SER A 171 18.12 -26.60 20.20
N ILE A 172 18.66 -27.80 20.04
CA ILE A 172 18.56 -28.92 20.98
C ILE A 172 19.97 -29.50 21.18
N ALA A 173 20.20 -30.22 22.27
CA ALA A 173 21.48 -30.87 22.48
C ALA A 173 21.73 -31.99 21.44
N GLU A 174 23.00 -32.32 21.17
CA GLU A 174 23.37 -33.33 20.15
C GLU A 174 22.82 -34.73 20.45
N ASP A 175 22.56 -35.05 21.72
CA ASP A 175 21.97 -36.31 22.19
C ASP A 175 20.43 -36.27 22.32
N GLU A 176 19.82 -35.11 22.05
CA GLU A 176 18.37 -34.91 22.09
C GLU A 176 17.74 -35.01 20.70
N SER A 177 16.45 -35.37 20.65
CA SER A 177 15.68 -35.44 19.40
C SER A 177 14.23 -35.08 19.64
N ILE A 178 13.64 -34.27 18.77
CA ILE A 178 12.21 -33.92 18.81
C ILE A 178 11.42 -35.11 18.26
N ARG A 179 10.49 -35.64 19.06
CA ARG A 179 9.71 -36.83 18.71
C ARG A 179 8.22 -36.55 18.79
N PHE A 180 7.50 -36.94 17.75
CA PHE A 180 6.03 -36.87 17.69
C PHE A 180 5.46 -38.30 17.70
N ASP A 181 5.66 -38.98 18.82
CA ASP A 181 5.30 -40.40 19.01
C ASP A 181 4.17 -40.63 20.03
N LYS A 182 3.79 -39.60 20.77
CA LYS A 182 2.70 -39.59 21.75
C LYS A 182 1.33 -39.37 21.09
N PRO A 183 0.26 -39.99 21.62
CA PRO A 183 -1.11 -39.77 21.14
C PRO A 183 -1.64 -38.40 21.59
N GLY A 184 -2.65 -37.91 20.87
CA GLY A 184 -3.29 -36.62 21.07
C GLY A 184 -2.57 -35.50 20.33
N PHE A 185 -2.48 -34.35 21.00
CA PHE A 185 -1.76 -33.19 20.50
C PHE A 185 -0.36 -33.13 21.13
N THR A 186 0.60 -32.68 20.34
CA THR A 186 1.95 -32.33 20.82
C THR A 186 2.29 -30.93 20.33
N ALA A 187 2.31 -29.95 21.23
CA ALA A 187 2.63 -28.58 20.91
C ALA A 187 4.11 -28.27 21.15
N LEU A 188 4.67 -27.37 20.34
CA LEU A 188 5.95 -26.74 20.62
C LEU A 188 5.70 -25.48 21.45
N ALA A 189 6.58 -25.22 22.41
CA ALA A 189 6.48 -24.03 23.24
C ALA A 189 7.81 -23.33 23.43
N HIS A 190 7.76 -22.01 23.31
CA HIS A 190 8.93 -21.14 23.35
C HIS A 190 8.89 -20.23 24.58
N PRO A 191 10.03 -19.98 25.25
CA PRO A 191 10.09 -19.03 26.34
C PRO A 191 9.92 -17.60 25.80
N SER A 192 8.93 -16.89 26.31
CA SER A 192 8.50 -15.58 25.85
C SER A 192 8.29 -14.63 27.02
N THR A 193 8.42 -13.33 26.76
CA THR A 193 8.10 -12.30 27.75
C THR A 193 6.62 -12.33 28.10
N LEU A 194 6.27 -11.82 29.28
CA LEU A 194 4.86 -11.71 29.70
C LEU A 194 4.03 -10.86 28.72
N SER A 195 4.65 -9.87 28.05
CA SER A 195 3.98 -9.06 27.04
C SER A 195 3.58 -9.88 25.81
N ILE A 196 4.46 -10.74 25.30
CA ILE A 196 4.14 -11.67 24.19
C ILE A 196 3.04 -12.65 24.62
N GLY A 197 3.05 -13.10 25.87
CA GLY A 197 2.00 -13.95 26.43
C GLY A 197 0.60 -13.31 26.44
N THR A 198 0.47 -11.97 26.37
CA THR A 198 -0.84 -11.32 26.26
C THR A 198 -1.42 -11.35 24.83
N THR A 199 -0.58 -11.60 23.83
CA THR A 199 -0.97 -11.63 22.41
C THR A 199 -0.99 -13.04 21.83
N HIS A 200 -0.43 -14.02 22.54
CA HIS A 200 -0.32 -15.43 22.16
C HIS A 200 -1.00 -16.33 23.20
N GLY A 201 -1.19 -17.59 22.86
CA GLY A 201 -1.57 -18.61 23.82
C GLY A 201 -0.43 -18.97 24.76
N VAL A 202 -0.79 -19.37 25.98
CA VAL A 202 0.16 -19.65 27.06
C VAL A 202 -0.14 -21.01 27.67
N PHE A 203 0.89 -21.84 27.79
CA PHE A 203 0.76 -23.17 28.40
C PHE A 203 0.87 -23.09 29.93
N VAL A 204 -0.05 -23.75 30.62
CA VAL A 204 0.05 -24.04 32.06
C VAL A 204 0.62 -25.46 32.21
N LEU A 205 1.87 -25.56 32.63
CA LEU A 205 2.62 -26.82 32.70
C LEU A 205 2.43 -27.53 34.05
N ASP A 206 2.56 -28.86 34.07
CA ASP A 206 2.57 -29.62 35.32
C ASP A 206 3.90 -29.45 36.06
N SER A 207 3.88 -28.77 37.21
CA SER A 207 5.09 -28.46 37.98
C SER A 207 5.75 -29.69 38.63
N SER A 208 5.10 -30.85 38.64
CA SER A 208 5.64 -32.09 39.21
C SER A 208 6.65 -32.81 38.30
N GLU A 209 6.74 -32.44 37.03
CA GLU A 209 7.57 -33.11 36.00
C GLU A 209 8.86 -32.35 35.64
N LYS A 210 9.18 -31.22 36.31
CA LYS A 210 10.34 -30.38 35.94
C LYS A 210 11.68 -31.05 36.28
N SER A 211 12.44 -31.42 35.25
CA SER A 211 13.82 -31.86 35.35
C SER A 211 14.81 -30.70 35.42
N THR A 212 16.05 -30.99 35.79
CA THR A 212 17.16 -30.03 35.83
C THR A 212 17.78 -29.82 34.45
N TYR A 213 17.74 -28.57 33.97
CA TYR A 213 18.62 -27.93 32.98
C TYR A 213 18.93 -28.72 31.69
N SER A 214 17.91 -28.95 30.85
CA SER A 214 18.06 -29.40 29.45
C SER A 214 17.66 -28.29 28.44
N GLU A 215 18.20 -28.33 27.22
CA GLU A 215 17.78 -27.45 26.11
C GLU A 215 16.37 -27.78 25.61
N MET A 216 15.88 -29.02 25.84
CA MET A 216 14.55 -29.50 25.44
C MET A 216 13.89 -30.39 26.51
N GLU A 217 12.65 -30.09 26.89
CA GLU A 217 11.91 -30.89 27.86
C GLU A 217 10.54 -31.32 27.34
N ASN A 218 10.16 -32.58 27.60
CA ASN A 218 8.83 -33.10 27.29
C ASN A 218 7.96 -33.12 28.54
N ILE A 219 6.88 -32.34 28.54
CA ILE A 219 6.02 -32.16 29.70
C ILE A 219 4.55 -32.27 29.33
N SER A 220 3.71 -32.68 30.28
CA SER A 220 2.25 -32.61 30.13
C SER A 220 1.73 -31.19 30.40
N CYS A 221 0.74 -30.75 29.61
CA CYS A 221 0.07 -29.48 29.84
C CYS A 221 -1.24 -29.69 30.61
N LEU A 222 -1.40 -28.91 31.69
CA LEU A 222 -2.60 -28.91 32.51
C LEU A 222 -3.76 -28.22 31.79
N ARG A 223 -3.49 -27.07 31.18
CA ARG A 223 -4.43 -26.31 30.36
C ARG A 223 -3.72 -25.28 29.49
N PHE A 224 -4.35 -24.94 28.39
CA PHE A 224 -3.93 -23.86 27.52
C PHE A 224 -4.76 -22.59 27.78
N LEU A 225 -4.10 -21.43 27.83
CA LEU A 225 -4.73 -20.13 28.01
C LEU A 225 -4.62 -19.35 26.72
N HIS A 226 -5.74 -19.03 26.08
CA HIS A 226 -5.69 -18.21 24.87
C HIS A 226 -5.63 -16.72 25.20
N LYS A 227 -4.54 -16.04 24.81
CA LYS A 227 -4.30 -14.58 24.96
C LYS A 227 -4.67 -14.03 26.36
N PRO A 228 -4.14 -14.62 27.45
CA PRO A 228 -4.51 -14.23 28.81
C PRO A 228 -3.96 -12.86 29.21
N SER A 229 -4.61 -12.20 30.18
CA SER A 229 -4.00 -11.09 30.90
C SER A 229 -2.82 -11.58 31.77
N ILE A 230 -1.90 -10.68 32.11
CA ILE A 230 -0.77 -10.99 33.00
C ILE A 230 -1.25 -11.53 34.35
N ASP A 231 -2.31 -10.96 34.92
CA ASP A 231 -2.89 -11.43 36.18
C ASP A 231 -3.41 -12.86 36.04
N LYS A 232 -4.14 -13.15 34.96
CA LYS A 232 -4.62 -14.51 34.67
C LYS A 232 -3.45 -15.49 34.50
N MET A 233 -2.34 -15.09 33.88
CA MET A 233 -1.14 -15.92 33.78
C MET A 233 -0.57 -16.26 35.17
N ARG A 234 -0.48 -15.27 36.07
CA ARG A 234 0.00 -15.46 37.46
C ARG A 234 -0.93 -16.37 38.24
N ASP A 235 -2.23 -16.09 38.24
CA ASP A 235 -3.25 -16.85 38.97
C ASP A 235 -3.35 -18.30 38.51
N SER A 236 -3.07 -18.53 37.22
CA SER A 236 -3.07 -19.87 36.63
C SER A 236 -1.81 -20.68 36.95
N GLY A 237 -0.77 -20.04 37.50
CA GLY A 237 0.54 -20.65 37.69
C GLY A 237 1.33 -20.83 36.39
N ALA A 238 1.02 -20.07 35.34
CA ALA A 238 1.72 -20.15 34.05
C ALA A 238 3.10 -19.48 34.07
N VAL A 239 3.28 -18.49 34.95
CA VAL A 239 4.51 -17.67 35.03
C VAL A 239 5.65 -18.47 35.64
N CYS A 240 6.73 -18.61 34.88
CA CYS A 240 7.98 -19.21 35.31
C CYS A 240 8.94 -18.14 35.87
N LYS A 241 9.64 -18.47 36.96
CA LYS A 241 10.66 -17.60 37.57
C LYS A 241 12.05 -18.15 37.29
N ARG A 242 13.00 -17.25 37.03
CA ARG A 242 14.39 -17.61 36.75
C ARG A 242 15.06 -18.23 37.99
N GLN A 243 15.61 -19.43 37.84
CA GLN A 243 16.61 -19.97 38.77
C GLN A 243 18.01 -19.60 38.27
N SER A 244 18.96 -19.40 39.17
CA SER A 244 20.35 -19.03 38.85
C SER A 244 20.93 -20.01 37.80
N GLY A 245 21.28 -19.50 36.61
CA GLY A 245 21.86 -20.29 35.50
C GLY A 245 21.01 -20.43 34.23
N CYS A 246 19.76 -19.92 34.20
CA CYS A 246 18.83 -20.16 33.08
C CYS A 246 18.94 -19.20 31.87
N PHE A 247 18.48 -19.70 30.71
CA PHE A 247 18.52 -19.18 29.34
C PHE A 247 17.98 -17.75 29.13
N SER A 248 18.36 -17.16 27.99
CA SER A 248 18.43 -15.73 27.67
C SER A 248 17.09 -14.98 27.57
N LEU A 249 16.54 -14.53 28.70
CA LEU A 249 15.66 -13.35 28.75
C LEU A 249 16.24 -12.33 29.75
N THR A 250 16.11 -11.03 29.45
CA THR A 250 16.48 -9.93 30.36
C THR A 250 15.57 -9.87 31.58
N ASP A 251 14.37 -10.45 31.47
CA ASP A 251 13.31 -10.36 32.46
C ASP A 251 13.40 -11.46 33.52
N ALA A 252 13.00 -11.14 34.75
CA ALA A 252 13.01 -12.07 35.90
C ALA A 252 11.92 -13.16 35.81
N GLU A 253 10.91 -12.95 34.97
CA GLU A 253 9.72 -13.78 34.80
C GLU A 253 9.43 -13.98 33.30
N PHE A 254 9.00 -15.17 32.91
CA PHE A 254 8.65 -15.52 31.53
C PHE A 254 7.51 -16.55 31.49
N VAL A 255 6.94 -16.77 30.30
CA VAL A 255 5.91 -17.79 30.04
C VAL A 255 6.28 -18.63 28.81
N TYR A 256 5.68 -19.80 28.66
CA TYR A 256 5.80 -20.61 27.45
C TYR A 256 4.61 -20.36 26.53
N THR A 257 4.87 -19.84 25.33
CA THR A 257 3.83 -19.49 24.34
C THR A 257 3.71 -20.52 23.23
N ASP A 258 2.53 -20.63 22.63
CA ASP A 258 2.28 -21.47 21.45
C ASP A 258 2.90 -20.91 20.19
N SER A 259 3.26 -21.84 19.31
CA SER A 259 3.87 -21.54 18.01
C SER A 259 3.38 -22.52 16.95
N THR A 260 3.54 -23.83 17.19
CA THR A 260 3.20 -24.90 16.26
C THR A 260 2.71 -26.12 17.03
N TYR A 261 1.77 -26.90 16.48
CA TYR A 261 1.31 -28.13 17.12
C TYR A 261 1.10 -29.28 16.13
N TYR A 262 1.37 -30.49 16.61
CA TYR A 262 1.13 -31.76 15.92
C TYR A 262 -0.15 -32.41 16.42
N VAL A 263 -0.91 -33.00 15.49
CA VAL A 263 -2.08 -33.83 15.75
C VAL A 263 -1.81 -35.23 15.22
N ASP A 264 -1.90 -36.24 16.09
CA ASP A 264 -1.81 -37.63 15.65
C ASP A 264 -2.99 -38.02 14.73
N PHE A 265 -2.79 -39.03 13.89
CA PHE A 265 -3.79 -39.41 12.90
C PHE A 265 -5.15 -39.81 13.49
N ASP A 266 -5.21 -40.52 14.61
CA ASP A 266 -6.48 -40.96 15.20
C ASP A 266 -7.29 -39.76 15.71
N THR A 267 -6.60 -38.78 16.31
CA THR A 267 -7.20 -37.51 16.73
C THR A 267 -7.63 -36.66 15.53
N ALA A 268 -6.80 -36.54 14.49
CA ALA A 268 -7.14 -35.82 13.26
C ALA A 268 -8.37 -36.44 12.55
N LYS A 269 -8.46 -37.77 12.54
CA LYS A 269 -9.62 -38.50 12.00
C LYS A 269 -10.89 -38.25 12.82
N SER A 270 -10.77 -38.11 14.13
CA SER A 270 -11.91 -37.78 15.00
C SER A 270 -12.46 -36.37 14.71
N LEU A 271 -11.56 -35.39 14.52
CA LEU A 271 -11.93 -34.04 14.09
C LEU A 271 -12.60 -34.02 12.70
N LEU A 272 -12.07 -34.80 11.77
CA LEU A 272 -12.66 -34.96 10.43
C LEU A 272 -14.08 -35.55 10.48
N ASN A 273 -14.29 -36.59 11.29
CA ASN A 273 -15.63 -37.18 11.46
C ASN A 273 -16.62 -36.16 12.02
N LEU A 274 -16.19 -35.35 12.99
CA LEU A 274 -17.01 -34.26 13.52
C LEU A 274 -17.37 -33.25 12.43
N LEU A 275 -16.44 -32.84 11.57
CA LEU A 275 -16.77 -31.95 10.46
C LEU A 275 -17.83 -32.55 9.52
N LYS A 276 -17.70 -33.85 9.19
CA LYS A 276 -18.69 -34.58 8.37
C LYS A 276 -20.08 -34.60 9.02
N GLU A 277 -20.15 -34.61 10.36
CA GLU A 277 -21.41 -34.51 11.12
C GLU A 277 -21.95 -33.08 11.21
N LEU A 278 -21.08 -32.08 11.31
CA LEU A 278 -21.45 -30.66 11.40
C LEU A 278 -21.99 -30.11 10.10
N GLY A 279 -21.47 -30.57 8.95
CA GLY A 279 -21.75 -29.98 7.65
C GLY A 279 -20.88 -28.73 7.38
N PRO A 280 -21.27 -27.88 6.42
CA PRO A 280 -20.52 -26.67 6.09
C PRO A 280 -20.41 -25.74 7.29
N LEU A 281 -19.19 -25.28 7.57
CA LEU A 281 -18.93 -24.32 8.65
C LEU A 281 -19.40 -22.93 8.22
N ASP A 282 -20.20 -22.28 9.06
CA ASP A 282 -20.80 -20.96 8.80
C ASP A 282 -20.34 -19.90 9.82
N CYS A 283 -19.40 -20.24 10.70
CA CYS A 283 -18.88 -19.37 11.75
C CYS A 283 -17.36 -19.43 11.86
N GLU A 284 -16.77 -18.35 12.38
CA GLU A 284 -15.34 -18.25 12.65
C GLU A 284 -14.98 -19.03 13.91
N ILE A 285 -14.41 -20.22 13.72
CA ILE A 285 -13.90 -21.07 14.82
C ILE A 285 -12.58 -20.46 15.38
N ASP A 286 -12.16 -19.27 14.94
CA ASP A 286 -10.79 -18.76 15.12
C ASP A 286 -10.47 -18.23 16.52
N ALA A 287 -9.44 -18.83 17.11
CA ALA A 287 -8.11 -18.22 17.21
C ALA A 287 -7.03 -19.33 17.14
N TYR A 288 -5.81 -19.05 16.69
CA TYR A 288 -4.72 -20.05 16.72
C TYR A 288 -4.58 -20.63 18.14
N GLY A 289 -4.71 -21.96 18.25
CA GLY A 289 -4.79 -22.65 19.55
C GLY A 289 -6.19 -22.93 20.11
N ASP A 290 -7.28 -22.68 19.38
CA ASP A 290 -8.65 -22.98 19.84
C ASP A 290 -8.89 -24.48 20.11
N PHE A 291 -8.27 -25.36 19.31
CA PHE A 291 -8.26 -26.79 19.62
C PHE A 291 -7.51 -27.07 20.92
N LEU A 292 -6.41 -26.36 21.19
CA LEU A 292 -5.60 -26.54 22.39
C LEU A 292 -6.35 -26.16 23.67
N GLN A 293 -7.29 -25.20 23.60
CA GLN A 293 -8.13 -24.81 24.75
C GLN A 293 -9.04 -25.93 25.26
N ALA A 294 -9.40 -26.88 24.39
CA ALA A 294 -10.22 -28.03 24.76
C ALA A 294 -9.44 -29.16 25.45
N LEU A 295 -8.11 -29.05 25.48
CA LEU A 295 -7.22 -30.14 25.87
C LEU A 295 -6.60 -29.91 27.25
N GLY A 296 -6.16 -31.02 27.85
CA GLY A 296 -5.55 -31.04 29.17
C GLY A 296 -6.57 -31.28 30.30
N PRO A 297 -6.10 -31.80 31.45
CA PRO A 297 -6.96 -32.21 32.56
C PRO A 297 -7.70 -31.05 33.24
N ARG A 298 -7.25 -29.80 33.06
CA ARG A 298 -7.85 -28.59 33.64
C ARG A 298 -8.50 -27.68 32.58
N ALA A 299 -8.79 -28.20 31.40
CA ALA A 299 -9.57 -27.49 30.37
C ALA A 299 -10.97 -27.16 30.88
N THR A 300 -11.46 -25.94 30.61
CA THR A 300 -12.81 -25.51 30.98
C THR A 300 -13.63 -25.19 29.74
N ILE A 301 -14.94 -25.44 29.80
CA ILE A 301 -15.85 -25.16 28.69
C ILE A 301 -16.06 -23.65 28.46
N ASP A 302 -15.68 -22.81 29.43
CA ASP A 302 -15.95 -21.37 29.44
C ASP A 302 -15.42 -20.66 28.21
N TYR A 303 -14.32 -21.13 27.60
CA TYR A 303 -13.78 -20.51 26.40
C TYR A 303 -14.74 -20.61 25.20
N THR A 304 -15.61 -21.62 25.17
CA THR A 304 -16.55 -21.82 24.05
C THR A 304 -17.53 -20.66 23.90
N SER A 305 -17.77 -19.92 24.99
CA SER A 305 -18.62 -18.73 25.02
C SER A 305 -17.81 -17.42 24.97
N ASN A 306 -16.48 -17.50 24.90
CA ASN A 306 -15.62 -16.32 24.78
C ASN A 306 -15.49 -15.91 23.31
N THR A 307 -16.20 -14.85 22.93
CA THR A 307 -16.21 -14.32 21.57
C THR A 307 -15.30 -13.12 21.37
N ALA A 308 -14.55 -12.71 22.41
CA ALA A 308 -13.68 -11.53 22.39
C ALA A 308 -12.55 -11.57 21.34
N ASN A 309 -12.21 -12.75 20.82
CA ASN A 309 -11.16 -12.95 19.82
C ASN A 309 -11.70 -13.30 18.42
N VAL A 310 -13.02 -13.23 18.23
CA VAL A 310 -13.68 -13.56 16.95
C VAL A 310 -14.04 -12.26 16.23
N THR A 311 -13.84 -12.23 14.91
CA THR A 311 -14.08 -11.05 14.06
C THR A 311 -15.57 -10.74 13.95
N LYS A 312 -16.41 -11.78 13.87
CA LYS A 312 -17.88 -11.67 13.83
C LYS A 312 -18.52 -12.83 14.60
N GLU A 313 -19.35 -12.50 15.58
CA GLU A 313 -20.08 -13.51 16.36
C GLU A 313 -21.30 -14.01 15.57
N GLU A 314 -21.20 -15.25 15.08
CA GLU A 314 -22.31 -15.93 14.41
C GLU A 314 -23.10 -16.78 15.42
N SER A 315 -24.41 -16.91 15.20
CA SER A 315 -25.31 -17.61 16.14
C SER A 315 -24.97 -19.10 16.38
N SER A 316 -24.29 -19.74 15.43
CA SER A 316 -23.86 -21.14 15.49
C SER A 316 -22.53 -21.34 16.24
N LEU A 317 -21.75 -20.27 16.47
CA LEU A 317 -20.37 -20.30 16.95
C LEU A 317 -20.19 -21.07 18.26
N VAL A 318 -20.95 -20.68 19.30
CA VAL A 318 -20.86 -21.29 20.63
C VAL A 318 -21.23 -22.78 20.56
N GLY A 319 -22.26 -23.12 19.79
CA GLY A 319 -22.70 -24.51 19.60
C GLY A 319 -21.63 -25.38 18.93
N ILE A 320 -20.95 -24.86 17.90
CA ILE A 320 -19.86 -25.56 17.21
C ILE A 320 -18.65 -25.72 18.13
N ARG A 321 -18.21 -24.65 18.81
CA ARG A 321 -17.09 -24.71 19.77
C ARG A 321 -17.35 -25.68 20.91
N GLN A 322 -18.58 -25.76 21.42
CA GLN A 322 -18.97 -26.74 22.42
C GLN A 322 -18.87 -28.18 21.90
N LYS A 323 -19.28 -28.47 20.66
CA LYS A 323 -19.13 -29.81 20.08
C LYS A 323 -17.66 -30.20 19.93
N ILE A 324 -16.83 -29.28 19.45
CA ILE A 324 -15.37 -29.47 19.37
C ILE A 324 -14.79 -29.72 20.77
N PHE A 325 -15.18 -28.94 21.77
CA PHE A 325 -14.74 -29.13 23.15
C PHE A 325 -15.07 -30.53 23.67
N HIS A 326 -16.33 -30.97 23.52
CA HIS A 326 -16.74 -32.28 24.03
C HIS A 326 -16.05 -33.44 23.31
N LEU A 327 -15.72 -33.29 22.02
CA LEU A 327 -14.94 -34.28 21.28
C LEU A 327 -13.51 -34.36 21.80
N LEU A 328 -12.86 -33.21 21.98
CA LEU A 328 -11.44 -33.13 22.33
C LEU A 328 -11.16 -33.31 23.82
N LYS A 329 -12.15 -33.07 24.69
CA LYS A 329 -11.99 -33.15 26.15
C LYS A 329 -11.44 -34.52 26.57
N GLY A 330 -10.33 -34.50 27.31
CA GLY A 330 -9.64 -35.71 27.78
C GLY A 330 -8.60 -36.26 26.82
N THR A 331 -8.48 -35.69 25.61
CA THR A 331 -7.36 -35.96 24.71
C THR A 331 -6.07 -35.37 25.31
N PRO A 332 -4.95 -36.11 25.31
CA PRO A 332 -3.69 -35.61 25.86
C PRO A 332 -3.17 -34.37 25.12
N LEU A 333 -2.68 -33.38 25.87
CA LEU A 333 -1.88 -32.26 25.37
C LEU A 333 -0.46 -32.39 25.90
N ASN A 334 0.43 -32.86 25.03
CA ASN A 334 1.86 -32.92 25.28
C ASN A 334 2.50 -31.60 24.84
N VAL A 335 3.53 -31.15 25.53
CA VAL A 335 4.28 -29.95 25.17
C VAL A 335 5.76 -30.25 25.16
N ILE A 336 6.43 -29.86 24.07
CA ILE A 336 7.88 -29.87 23.94
C ILE A 336 8.37 -28.46 24.21
N LEU A 337 9.00 -28.26 25.36
CA LEU A 337 9.60 -26.99 25.76
C LEU A 337 10.94 -26.85 25.06
N LEU A 338 11.08 -25.84 24.20
CA LEU A 338 12.34 -25.52 23.54
C LEU A 338 13.03 -24.40 24.32
N ASN A 339 13.83 -24.74 25.32
CA ASN A 339 14.40 -23.78 26.27
C ASN A 339 15.44 -22.86 25.64
N ASN A 340 16.14 -23.32 24.59
CA ASN A 340 16.99 -22.48 23.75
C ASN A 340 16.32 -22.23 22.39
N SER A 341 15.30 -21.37 22.40
CA SER A 341 14.58 -21.01 21.19
C SER A 341 14.16 -19.54 21.20
N LYS A 342 13.81 -19.04 20.01
CA LYS A 342 13.25 -17.71 19.81
C LYS A 342 12.04 -17.78 18.90
N PHE A 343 11.07 -16.96 19.25
CA PHE A 343 9.80 -16.84 18.58
C PHE A 343 9.63 -15.40 18.11
N TYR A 344 9.49 -15.24 16.80
CA TYR A 344 9.37 -13.95 16.13
C TYR A 344 8.03 -13.87 15.44
N HIS A 345 7.11 -13.07 15.99
CA HIS A 345 5.81 -12.85 15.39
C HIS A 345 5.93 -11.74 14.33
N ILE A 346 5.53 -12.03 13.09
CA ILE A 346 5.50 -11.10 11.96
C ILE A 346 4.06 -10.90 11.46
N GLY A 347 3.11 -10.88 12.39
CA GLY A 347 1.69 -10.75 12.09
C GLY A 347 1.29 -9.40 11.50
N THR A 348 2.05 -8.34 11.80
CA THR A 348 1.81 -6.97 11.33
C THR A 348 2.90 -6.42 10.43
N THR A 349 2.57 -5.43 9.59
CA THR A 349 3.60 -4.72 8.78
C THR A 349 4.68 -4.11 9.64
N SER A 350 4.33 -3.62 10.83
CA SER A 350 5.31 -3.05 11.75
C SER A 350 6.27 -4.11 12.27
N GLU A 351 5.75 -5.27 12.70
CA GLU A 351 6.56 -6.40 13.16
C GLU A 351 7.40 -6.97 12.01
N TYR A 352 6.80 -7.13 10.83
CA TYR A 352 7.48 -7.56 9.60
C TYR A 352 8.65 -6.64 9.25
N LEU A 353 8.42 -5.32 9.19
CA LEU A 353 9.46 -4.33 8.90
C LEU A 353 10.52 -4.31 10.00
N PHE A 354 10.13 -4.30 11.27
CA PHE A 354 11.08 -4.30 12.38
C PHE A 354 11.98 -5.55 12.34
N HIS A 355 11.38 -6.75 12.31
CA HIS A 355 12.14 -8.00 12.38
C HIS A 355 13.06 -8.21 11.17
N LEU A 356 12.61 -7.84 9.98
CA LEU A 356 13.46 -7.97 8.80
C LEU A 356 14.48 -6.83 8.70
N THR A 357 14.13 -5.57 8.98
CA THR A 357 15.03 -4.44 8.67
C THR A 357 15.87 -3.93 9.84
N GLU A 358 15.38 -4.00 11.08
CA GLU A 358 16.00 -3.36 12.25
C GLU A 358 16.49 -4.38 13.31
N ASP A 359 15.90 -5.57 13.37
CA ASP A 359 16.21 -6.58 14.39
C ASP A 359 17.55 -7.29 14.13
N VAL A 360 18.60 -6.75 14.76
CA VAL A 360 19.97 -7.28 14.69
C VAL A 360 20.07 -8.71 15.22
N ALA A 361 19.18 -9.13 16.15
CA ALA A 361 19.19 -10.48 16.69
C ALA A 361 18.72 -11.49 15.65
N LEU A 362 17.54 -11.26 15.05
CA LEU A 362 17.02 -12.12 13.98
C LEU A 362 17.99 -12.16 12.78
N ARG A 363 18.56 -11.01 12.42
CA ARG A 363 19.57 -10.91 11.35
C ARG A 363 20.77 -11.81 11.60
N GLY A 364 21.33 -11.78 12.82
CA GLY A 364 22.46 -12.61 13.20
C GLY A 364 22.11 -14.11 13.23
N GLU A 365 20.90 -14.44 13.69
CA GLU A 365 20.42 -15.80 13.90
C GLU A 365 20.09 -16.55 12.62
N LEU A 366 19.31 -15.94 11.73
CA LEU A 366 19.04 -16.48 10.40
C LEU A 366 20.23 -16.31 9.44
N GLY A 367 21.18 -15.43 9.77
CA GLY A 367 22.26 -15.07 8.85
C GLY A 367 21.72 -14.33 7.63
N LEU A 368 20.73 -13.46 7.83
CA LEU A 368 20.14 -12.67 6.76
C LEU A 368 21.23 -11.80 6.10
N LEU A 369 21.17 -11.69 4.78
CA LEU A 369 22.16 -10.95 4.01
C LEU A 369 22.23 -9.50 4.50
N SER A 370 23.43 -9.03 4.87
CA SER A 370 23.64 -7.66 5.34
C SER A 370 23.30 -6.62 4.27
N SER A 371 23.41 -7.00 3.00
CA SER A 371 23.03 -6.18 1.85
C SER A 371 21.52 -6.07 1.66
N ALA A 372 20.74 -7.03 2.15
CA ALA A 372 19.30 -7.08 1.89
C ALA A 372 18.45 -6.06 2.66
N PHE A 373 19.02 -5.47 3.70
CA PHE A 373 18.36 -4.51 4.56
C PHE A 373 19.05 -3.17 4.47
N SER A 374 18.39 -2.26 3.77
CA SER A 374 18.79 -0.87 3.69
C SER A 374 17.61 0.01 4.08
N VAL A 375 17.66 0.58 5.29
CA VAL A 375 16.96 1.85 5.55
C VAL A 375 17.61 3.00 4.75
N HIS A 376 18.79 2.80 4.11
CA HIS A 376 19.20 3.48 2.87
C HIS A 376 20.39 2.79 2.14
N MET A 377 20.30 2.76 0.80
CA MET A 377 21.26 2.29 -0.23
C MET A 377 22.52 3.20 -0.22
N ASN A 378 23.78 2.77 -0.25
CA ASN A 378 24.48 1.72 -1.01
C ASN A 378 25.79 1.31 -0.30
N GLU A 379 26.21 0.05 -0.46
CA GLU A 379 27.53 -0.24 -1.03
C GLU A 379 27.55 -1.64 -1.70
N ASN A 380 28.41 -1.74 -2.71
CA ASN A 380 28.62 -2.88 -3.59
C ASN A 380 28.86 -4.19 -2.83
N SER A 381 27.97 -5.16 -3.03
CA SER A 381 28.31 -6.57 -2.99
C SER A 381 28.00 -7.19 -4.34
N SER A 382 29.00 -7.76 -5.01
CA SER A 382 28.87 -8.65 -6.17
C SER A 382 28.26 -9.99 -5.76
N GLY A 383 27.02 -9.92 -5.27
CA GLY A 383 26.18 -11.01 -4.82
C GLY A 383 24.78 -10.47 -4.51
N CYS A 384 23.83 -10.76 -5.38
CA CYS A 384 22.44 -10.28 -5.32
C CYS A 384 21.70 -10.83 -4.08
N CYS A 385 21.00 -9.97 -3.32
CA CYS A 385 19.53 -9.85 -3.36
C CYS A 385 19.01 -8.99 -2.17
N ILE A 386 18.65 -7.74 -2.43
CA ILE A 386 17.55 -7.01 -1.75
C ILE A 386 16.32 -7.30 -2.61
N MET A 387 15.14 -7.54 -2.01
CA MET A 387 13.86 -7.77 -2.71
C MET A 387 13.73 -6.95 -4.01
N TYR A 388 14.14 -7.55 -5.13
CA TYR A 388 14.13 -6.94 -6.45
C TYR A 388 12.80 -7.31 -7.10
N SER A 389 11.82 -6.40 -6.98
CA SER A 389 10.72 -6.36 -7.93
C SER A 389 11.25 -5.67 -9.18
N VAL A 390 11.14 -6.29 -10.35
CA VAL A 390 11.47 -5.59 -11.60
C VAL A 390 10.52 -4.41 -11.73
N LEU A 391 10.99 -3.21 -11.41
CA LEU A 391 10.29 -1.96 -11.64
C LEU A 391 10.88 -1.34 -12.92
N ASP A 392 9.98 -0.96 -13.82
CA ASP A 392 10.33 -0.22 -15.03
C ASP A 392 11.11 1.07 -14.64
N PRO A 393 12.17 1.47 -15.38
CA PRO A 393 13.03 2.61 -15.07
C PRO A 393 12.32 3.97 -14.84
N ILE A 394 11.05 4.10 -15.23
CA ILE A 394 10.22 5.30 -15.08
C ILE A 394 9.30 5.28 -13.84
N CYS A 395 9.29 4.21 -13.05
CA CYS A 395 8.41 4.12 -11.88
C CYS A 395 8.98 4.86 -10.65
N SER A 396 8.15 5.68 -9.99
CA SER A 396 8.50 6.32 -8.71
C SER A 396 7.71 5.69 -7.57
N VAL A 397 8.43 5.20 -6.56
CA VAL A 397 7.86 4.61 -5.35
C VAL A 397 8.01 5.61 -4.21
N GLY A 398 6.90 5.97 -3.55
CA GLY A 398 6.91 6.91 -2.43
C GLY A 398 7.63 6.34 -1.21
N ALA A 399 8.29 7.20 -0.43
CA ALA A 399 8.96 6.80 0.81
C ALA A 399 7.95 6.18 1.82
N GLY A 400 8.26 4.98 2.31
CA GLY A 400 7.39 4.21 3.22
C GLY A 400 6.53 3.12 2.56
N SER A 401 6.74 2.84 1.27
CA SER A 401 6.08 1.72 0.58
C SER A 401 6.83 0.41 0.83
N VAL A 402 6.11 -0.66 1.18
CA VAL A 402 6.65 -2.04 1.20
C VAL A 402 6.38 -2.67 -0.17
N VAL A 403 7.43 -3.07 -0.88
CA VAL A 403 7.32 -3.71 -2.20
C VAL A 403 7.60 -5.20 -2.02
N GLU A 404 6.55 -6.01 -2.11
CA GLU A 404 6.63 -7.48 -1.99
C GLU A 404 6.81 -8.12 -3.38
N TYR A 405 7.71 -9.10 -3.50
CA TYR A 405 7.91 -9.84 -4.76
C TYR A 405 6.69 -10.68 -5.08
N SER A 406 5.96 -10.33 -6.14
CA SER A 406 5.05 -11.24 -6.83
C SER A 406 5.38 -11.25 -8.31
N ARG A 407 5.68 -12.43 -8.86
CA ARG A 407 5.82 -12.58 -10.32
C ARG A 407 4.42 -12.53 -10.94
N LEU A 408 3.88 -11.32 -11.06
CA LEU A 408 2.65 -11.06 -11.79
C LEU A 408 3.02 -11.03 -13.27
N GLY A 409 2.61 -12.05 -14.01
CA GLY A 409 2.71 -12.04 -15.46
C GLY A 409 1.99 -10.81 -16.05
N ALA A 410 2.33 -10.44 -17.28
CA ALA A 410 1.63 -9.36 -17.98
C ALA A 410 0.12 -9.63 -17.99
N GLY A 411 -0.66 -8.82 -17.27
CA GLY A 411 -2.13 -8.91 -17.23
C GLY A 411 -2.82 -8.84 -15.85
N VAL A 412 -2.09 -8.81 -14.73
CA VAL A 412 -2.71 -8.75 -13.39
C VAL A 412 -2.66 -7.34 -12.79
N CYS A 413 -3.79 -6.87 -12.22
CA CYS A 413 -3.95 -5.55 -11.58
C CYS A 413 -4.91 -5.68 -10.39
N ILE A 414 -4.58 -5.01 -9.28
CA ILE A 414 -5.34 -4.97 -8.03
C ILE A 414 -5.68 -3.50 -7.73
N ASP A 415 -6.97 -3.26 -7.54
CA ASP A 415 -7.73 -2.02 -7.32
C ASP A 415 -8.11 -1.11 -8.51
N GLU A 416 -9.42 -1.21 -8.79
CA GLU A 416 -10.37 -0.40 -9.54
C GLU A 416 -10.07 -0.08 -11.02
N TRP A 417 -10.66 -0.93 -11.86
CA TRP A 417 -10.73 -0.96 -13.32
C TRP A 417 -10.98 0.38 -14.06
N LYS A 418 -11.33 1.47 -13.36
CA LYS A 418 -11.49 2.81 -13.95
C LYS A 418 -10.16 3.44 -14.37
N LYS A 419 -9.02 3.02 -13.79
CA LYS A 419 -7.67 3.42 -14.23
C LYS A 419 -7.17 2.58 -15.43
N LYS A 420 -7.63 1.33 -15.56
CA LYS A 420 -7.34 0.43 -16.70
C LYS A 420 -7.81 0.99 -18.03
N VAL A 421 -8.96 1.68 -18.10
CA VAL A 421 -9.47 2.23 -19.37
C VAL A 421 -8.50 3.29 -19.94
N GLY A 422 -8.06 4.25 -19.10
CA GLY A 422 -7.12 5.29 -19.50
C GLY A 422 -5.74 4.74 -19.85
N GLU A 423 -5.18 3.86 -19.00
CA GLU A 423 -3.86 3.26 -19.19
C GLU A 423 -3.85 2.25 -20.37
N SER A 424 -4.94 1.52 -20.61
CA SER A 424 -5.10 0.61 -21.74
C SER A 424 -5.12 1.36 -23.08
N TYR A 425 -5.91 2.43 -23.20
CA TYR A 425 -5.94 3.23 -24.43
C TYR A 425 -4.63 4.02 -24.67
N SER A 426 -3.91 4.41 -23.61
CA SER A 426 -2.56 4.98 -23.75
C SER A 426 -1.57 3.98 -24.38
N VAL A 427 -1.58 2.72 -23.94
CA VAL A 427 -0.76 1.65 -24.54
C VAL A 427 -1.15 1.39 -26.01
N ILE A 428 -2.44 1.47 -26.32
CA ILE A 428 -2.93 1.33 -27.71
C ILE A 428 -2.39 2.47 -28.58
N ILE A 429 -2.43 3.72 -28.10
CA ILE A 429 -1.88 4.89 -28.81
C ILE A 429 -0.37 4.73 -29.01
N GLU A 430 0.37 4.34 -27.97
CA GLU A 430 1.81 4.12 -28.07
C GLU A 430 2.15 3.06 -29.13
N LYS A 431 1.41 1.96 -29.17
CA LYS A 431 1.58 0.91 -30.21
C LYS A 431 1.24 1.40 -31.62
N LEU A 432 0.22 2.24 -31.76
CA LEU A 432 -0.11 2.89 -33.04
C LEU A 432 1.00 3.84 -33.48
N GLU A 433 1.52 4.66 -32.55
CA GLU A 433 2.62 5.58 -32.81
C GLU A 433 3.92 4.85 -33.15
N ASP A 434 4.19 3.73 -32.49
CA ASP A 434 5.33 2.87 -32.85
C ASP A 434 5.20 2.35 -34.28
N ASP A 435 4.02 1.91 -34.73
CA ASP A 435 3.81 1.50 -36.13
C ASP A 435 3.98 2.67 -37.13
N LEU A 436 3.88 3.93 -36.69
CA LEU A 436 4.13 5.11 -37.52
C LEU A 436 5.60 5.55 -37.56
N GLN A 437 6.41 5.17 -36.57
CA GLN A 437 7.82 5.54 -36.49
C GLN A 437 8.68 4.61 -37.37
N LEU A 438 9.15 5.14 -38.49
CA LEU A 438 10.08 4.46 -39.42
C LEU A 438 11.46 5.12 -39.35
N LYS A 439 12.52 4.35 -39.66
CA LYS A 439 13.90 4.90 -39.73
C LYS A 439 14.00 5.87 -40.92
N ASP A 440 14.72 6.99 -40.77
CA ASP A 440 14.84 8.02 -41.81
C ASP A 440 15.33 7.49 -43.17
N SER A 441 16.24 6.51 -43.14
CA SER A 441 16.74 5.85 -44.34
C SER A 441 15.65 5.06 -45.08
N GLU A 442 14.80 4.35 -44.34
CA GLU A 442 13.68 3.56 -44.90
C GLU A 442 12.58 4.49 -45.44
N LEU A 443 12.32 5.59 -44.75
CA LEU A 443 11.33 6.58 -45.17
C LEU A 443 11.71 7.25 -46.50
N ALA A 444 13.00 7.55 -46.72
CA ALA A 444 13.49 8.14 -47.96
C ALA A 444 13.30 7.18 -49.16
N ASP A 445 13.69 5.92 -48.98
CA ASP A 445 13.55 4.88 -50.02
C ASP A 445 12.08 4.59 -50.35
N LEU A 446 11.23 4.52 -49.33
CA LEU A 446 9.78 4.30 -49.51
C LEU A 446 9.10 5.49 -50.18
N LYS A 447 9.46 6.74 -49.81
CA LYS A 447 8.94 7.94 -50.48
C LYS A 447 9.35 7.97 -51.96
N LEU A 448 10.59 7.59 -52.28
CA LEU A 448 11.02 7.46 -53.67
C LEU A 448 10.24 6.36 -54.40
N ALA A 449 10.03 5.22 -53.76
CA ALA A 449 9.25 4.11 -54.33
C ALA A 449 7.79 4.47 -54.60
N PHE A 450 7.18 5.34 -53.79
CA PHE A 450 5.82 5.86 -53.98
C PHE A 450 5.75 7.13 -54.85
N SER A 451 6.88 7.64 -55.37
CA SER A 451 6.92 8.88 -56.15
C SER A 451 6.75 8.69 -57.68
N SER A 452 6.93 7.46 -58.18
CA SER A 452 6.86 7.13 -59.61
C SER A 452 6.32 5.73 -59.84
N ASP A 453 5.43 5.57 -60.82
CA ASP A 453 4.87 4.27 -61.22
C ASP A 453 5.96 3.27 -61.66
N GLU A 454 7.05 3.73 -62.28
CA GLU A 454 8.18 2.89 -62.67
C GLU A 454 8.98 2.37 -61.47
N ALA A 455 9.14 3.19 -60.43
CA ALA A 455 9.80 2.79 -59.19
C ALA A 455 8.91 1.81 -58.41
N PHE A 456 7.61 2.07 -58.37
CA PHE A 456 6.61 1.25 -57.69
C PHE A 456 6.47 -0.16 -58.30
N GLN A 457 6.63 -0.30 -59.62
CA GLN A 457 6.59 -1.62 -60.27
C GLN A 457 7.71 -2.56 -59.81
N LYS A 458 8.86 -2.01 -59.39
CA LYS A 458 10.05 -2.76 -58.95
C LYS A 458 10.02 -3.16 -57.48
N VAL A 459 9.03 -2.70 -56.70
CA VAL A 459 8.95 -2.95 -55.26
C VAL A 459 8.57 -4.42 -55.00
N ASN A 460 9.34 -5.07 -54.12
CA ASN A 460 9.04 -6.44 -53.70
C ASN A 460 7.76 -6.47 -52.84
N VAL A 461 6.71 -7.05 -53.40
CA VAL A 461 5.37 -7.25 -52.81
C VAL A 461 5.41 -8.02 -51.47
N SER A 462 6.42 -8.87 -51.27
CA SER A 462 6.64 -9.63 -50.03
C SER A 462 7.43 -8.87 -48.96
N TYR A 463 7.95 -7.67 -49.26
CA TYR A 463 8.75 -6.87 -48.34
C TYR A 463 7.97 -6.52 -47.07
N ARG A 464 8.62 -6.66 -45.92
CA ARG A 464 8.08 -6.31 -44.60
C ARG A 464 9.16 -5.61 -43.78
N THR A 465 8.77 -4.62 -42.99
CA THR A 465 9.67 -4.02 -42.00
C THR A 465 9.92 -4.95 -40.83
N GLU A 466 10.88 -4.60 -39.97
CA GLU A 466 11.13 -5.27 -38.68
C GLU A 466 9.87 -5.29 -37.79
N LYS A 467 9.01 -4.26 -37.89
CA LYS A 467 7.72 -4.15 -37.18
C LYS A 467 6.60 -4.98 -37.83
N GLY A 468 6.90 -5.72 -38.90
CA GLY A 468 5.93 -6.54 -39.63
C GLY A 468 5.00 -5.76 -40.57
N LEU A 469 5.28 -4.49 -40.83
CA LEU A 469 4.45 -3.64 -41.70
C LEU A 469 4.57 -4.12 -43.15
N SER A 470 3.42 -4.46 -43.74
CA SER A 470 3.29 -4.71 -45.18
C SER A 470 3.38 -3.42 -46.00
N LEU A 471 3.63 -3.55 -47.30
CA LEU A 471 3.56 -2.39 -48.21
C LEU A 471 2.22 -1.66 -48.16
N LEU A 472 1.13 -2.36 -47.82
CA LEU A 472 -0.18 -1.74 -47.67
C LEU A 472 -0.24 -0.84 -46.42
N HIS A 473 0.37 -1.26 -45.31
CA HIS A 473 0.54 -0.40 -44.14
C HIS A 473 1.45 0.80 -44.47
N LEU A 474 2.59 0.54 -45.13
CA LEU A 474 3.55 1.58 -45.49
C LEU A 474 2.97 2.60 -46.47
N CYS A 475 2.07 2.21 -47.38
CA CYS A 475 1.31 3.17 -48.19
C CYS A 475 0.51 4.15 -47.34
N CYS A 476 -0.09 3.68 -46.25
CA CYS A 476 -0.88 4.52 -45.33
C CYS A 476 0.02 5.41 -44.45
N VAL A 477 1.21 4.93 -44.08
CA VAL A 477 2.17 5.66 -43.23
C VAL A 477 2.98 6.70 -44.02
N CYS A 478 3.46 6.34 -45.22
CA CYS A 478 4.42 7.14 -45.99
C CYS A 478 3.81 8.05 -47.06
N GLY A 479 2.47 8.11 -47.16
CA GLY A 479 1.78 8.99 -48.11
C GLY A 479 1.67 8.45 -49.54
N GLY A 480 1.41 7.15 -49.70
CA GLY A 480 1.00 6.59 -51.00
C GLY A 480 -0.33 7.20 -51.49
N ASN A 481 -0.73 6.97 -52.74
CA ASN A 481 -2.02 7.42 -53.27
C ASN A 481 -2.99 6.23 -53.43
N LYS A 482 -4.26 6.49 -53.78
CA LYS A 482 -5.25 5.41 -54.03
C LYS A 482 -4.83 4.43 -55.13
N ALA A 483 -4.03 4.85 -56.10
CA ALA A 483 -3.58 3.98 -57.20
C ALA A 483 -2.60 2.92 -56.68
N HIS A 484 -1.68 3.29 -55.79
CA HIS A 484 -0.77 2.36 -55.12
C HIS A 484 -1.53 1.30 -54.31
N ILE A 485 -2.52 1.70 -53.51
CA ILE A 485 -3.35 0.78 -52.71
C ILE A 485 -4.06 -0.24 -53.62
N ARG A 486 -4.72 0.23 -54.69
CA ARG A 486 -5.39 -0.63 -55.66
C ARG A 486 -4.42 -1.60 -56.35
N ALA A 487 -3.26 -1.11 -56.76
CA ALA A 487 -2.25 -1.93 -57.41
C ALA A 487 -1.69 -3.02 -56.47
N LEU A 488 -1.45 -2.71 -55.19
CA LEU A 488 -1.02 -3.72 -54.20
C LEU A 488 -2.08 -4.80 -53.98
N MET A 489 -3.35 -4.42 -53.91
CA MET A 489 -4.46 -5.36 -53.74
C MET A 489 -4.63 -6.26 -54.97
N LEU A 490 -4.51 -5.71 -56.19
CA LEU A 490 -4.52 -6.49 -57.44
C LEU A 490 -3.33 -7.47 -57.52
N LYS A 491 -2.18 -7.11 -56.95
CA LYS A 491 -1.01 -7.99 -56.79
C LYS A 491 -1.17 -9.03 -55.66
N GLY A 492 -2.33 -9.10 -55.01
CA GLY A 492 -2.68 -10.14 -54.04
C GLY A 492 -2.33 -9.82 -52.58
N LEU A 493 -2.02 -8.57 -52.22
CA LEU A 493 -1.90 -8.21 -50.80
C LEU A 493 -3.25 -8.27 -50.11
N ARG A 494 -3.31 -9.04 -49.03
CA ARG A 494 -4.50 -9.14 -48.19
C ARG A 494 -4.64 -7.90 -47.30
N PRO A 495 -5.76 -7.15 -47.38
CA PRO A 495 -6.01 -6.01 -46.50
C PRO A 495 -6.16 -6.40 -45.03
N SER A 496 -6.53 -7.67 -44.78
CA SER A 496 -6.75 -8.17 -43.43
C SER A 496 -5.50 -8.52 -42.63
N ARG A 497 -4.32 -8.23 -43.18
CA ARG A 497 -3.07 -8.54 -42.49
C ARG A 497 -2.81 -7.55 -41.36
N LEU A 498 -2.41 -8.09 -40.20
CA LEU A 498 -2.01 -7.31 -39.03
C LEU A 498 -0.50 -7.05 -38.99
N SER A 499 -0.10 -5.90 -38.46
CA SER A 499 1.27 -5.60 -38.00
C SER A 499 1.63 -6.43 -36.77
N ARG A 500 2.89 -6.37 -36.30
CA ARG A 500 3.26 -7.03 -35.02
C ARG A 500 2.55 -6.41 -33.82
N ASN A 501 2.20 -5.13 -33.90
CA ASN A 501 1.40 -4.44 -32.90
C ASN A 501 -0.10 -4.71 -33.03
N GLY A 502 -0.52 -5.51 -34.02
CA GLY A 502 -1.90 -5.99 -34.14
C GLY A 502 -2.84 -5.04 -34.88
N PHE A 503 -2.33 -4.18 -35.78
CA PHE A 503 -3.15 -3.24 -36.54
C PHE A 503 -3.15 -3.55 -38.04
N THR A 504 -4.28 -3.33 -38.71
CA THR A 504 -4.36 -3.42 -40.19
C THR A 504 -4.01 -2.08 -40.84
N ALA A 505 -3.83 -2.08 -42.16
CA ALA A 505 -3.70 -0.84 -42.94
C ALA A 505 -4.91 0.10 -42.75
N LEU A 506 -6.12 -0.47 -42.56
CA LEU A 506 -7.34 0.30 -42.31
C LEU A 506 -7.30 0.99 -40.93
N HIS A 507 -6.76 0.34 -39.90
CA HIS A 507 -6.56 0.96 -38.58
C HIS A 507 -5.59 2.13 -38.64
N LEU A 508 -4.45 1.99 -39.35
CA LEU A 508 -3.47 3.06 -39.49
C LEU A 508 -4.01 4.23 -40.33
N ALA A 509 -4.77 3.94 -41.40
CA ALA A 509 -5.44 4.97 -42.20
C ALA A 509 -6.49 5.75 -41.37
N ALA A 510 -7.21 5.05 -40.48
CA ALA A 510 -8.16 5.67 -39.55
C ALA A 510 -7.45 6.57 -38.52
N TYR A 511 -6.32 6.11 -37.95
CA TYR A 511 -5.52 6.89 -37.01
C TYR A 511 -4.81 8.11 -37.65
N LYS A 512 -4.57 8.09 -38.97
CA LYS A 512 -3.99 9.20 -39.72
C LYS A 512 -5.01 10.18 -40.30
N ASP A 513 -6.30 9.92 -40.10
CA ASP A 513 -7.41 10.67 -40.68
C ASP A 513 -7.33 10.82 -42.22
N ASN A 514 -6.88 9.77 -42.92
CA ASN A 514 -6.70 9.82 -44.38
C ASN A 514 -7.91 9.25 -45.14
N ALA A 515 -8.81 10.14 -45.53
CA ALA A 515 -10.03 9.81 -46.27
C ALA A 515 -9.79 9.05 -47.59
N GLU A 516 -8.74 9.40 -48.34
CA GLU A 516 -8.42 8.75 -49.62
C GLU A 516 -7.99 7.30 -49.39
N HIS A 517 -7.16 7.05 -48.38
CA HIS A 517 -6.71 5.70 -48.04
C HIS A 517 -7.85 4.84 -47.50
N LEU A 518 -8.66 5.36 -46.58
CA LEU A 518 -9.82 4.67 -46.04
C LEU A 518 -10.76 4.22 -47.17
N THR A 519 -11.13 5.15 -48.04
CA THR A 519 -12.02 4.88 -49.18
C THR A 519 -11.42 3.88 -50.17
N ALA A 520 -10.11 3.96 -50.44
CA ALA A 520 -9.43 3.04 -51.33
C ALA A 520 -9.35 1.62 -50.75
N LEU A 521 -9.06 1.50 -49.44
CA LEU A 521 -8.98 0.23 -48.73
C LEU A 521 -10.35 -0.46 -48.64
N LEU A 522 -11.41 0.29 -48.32
CA LEU A 522 -12.78 -0.24 -48.20
C LEU A 522 -13.31 -0.73 -49.56
N HIS A 523 -13.20 0.07 -50.62
CA HIS A 523 -13.56 -0.37 -51.97
C HIS A 523 -12.70 -1.55 -52.48
N GLY A 524 -11.48 -1.67 -51.97
CA GLY A 524 -10.56 -2.78 -52.26
C GLY A 524 -10.86 -4.07 -51.50
N GLY A 525 -11.95 -4.12 -50.71
CA GLY A 525 -12.38 -5.31 -50.00
C GLY A 525 -11.78 -5.47 -48.59
N SER A 526 -11.34 -4.37 -47.97
CA SER A 526 -11.00 -4.40 -46.53
C SER A 526 -12.27 -4.60 -45.71
N ASP A 527 -12.22 -5.50 -44.74
CA ASP A 527 -13.32 -5.71 -43.81
C ASP A 527 -13.36 -4.55 -42.80
N VAL A 528 -14.43 -3.77 -42.85
CA VAL A 528 -14.69 -2.62 -41.97
C VAL A 528 -14.85 -3.04 -40.49
N GLN A 529 -15.25 -4.29 -40.26
CA GLN A 529 -15.47 -4.86 -38.93
C GLN A 529 -14.25 -5.56 -38.36
N GLN A 530 -13.14 -5.59 -39.10
CA GLN A 530 -11.98 -6.31 -38.65
C GLN A 530 -11.42 -5.71 -37.36
N VAL A 531 -11.23 -6.58 -36.38
CA VAL A 531 -10.61 -6.24 -35.10
C VAL A 531 -9.09 -6.37 -35.16
N GLY A 532 -8.41 -5.44 -34.48
CA GLY A 532 -6.98 -5.45 -34.21
C GLY A 532 -6.69 -5.71 -32.73
N TYR A 533 -5.61 -5.11 -32.23
CA TYR A 533 -5.23 -5.17 -30.82
C TYR A 533 -6.34 -4.64 -29.90
N GLY A 534 -6.59 -5.32 -28.78
CA GLY A 534 -7.65 -4.94 -27.82
C GLY A 534 -9.08 -5.13 -28.33
N ALA A 535 -9.27 -5.95 -29.38
CA ALA A 535 -10.55 -6.11 -30.09
C ALA A 535 -11.09 -4.80 -30.70
N LEU A 536 -10.22 -3.81 -30.92
CA LEU A 536 -10.59 -2.52 -31.52
C LEU A 536 -10.78 -2.65 -33.02
N THR A 537 -11.77 -1.94 -33.55
CA THR A 537 -12.00 -1.79 -34.99
C THR A 537 -11.45 -0.44 -35.46
N ALA A 538 -11.37 -0.23 -36.78
CA ALA A 538 -10.98 1.06 -37.34
C ALA A 538 -11.88 2.22 -36.83
N LEU A 539 -13.17 1.95 -36.56
CA LEU A 539 -14.10 2.94 -36.00
C LEU A 539 -13.74 3.32 -34.56
N HIS A 540 -13.33 2.35 -33.73
CA HIS A 540 -12.82 2.66 -32.38
C HIS A 540 -11.56 3.51 -32.44
N ILE A 541 -10.61 3.22 -33.34
CA ILE A 541 -9.36 3.98 -33.49
C ILE A 541 -9.64 5.42 -33.96
N ALA A 542 -10.48 5.60 -34.98
CA ALA A 542 -10.91 6.94 -35.41
C ALA A 542 -11.57 7.72 -34.27
N THR A 543 -12.36 7.04 -33.45
CA THR A 543 -13.05 7.66 -32.32
C THR A 543 -12.11 8.00 -31.16
N LEU A 544 -11.13 7.15 -30.87
CA LEU A 544 -10.10 7.40 -29.86
C LEU A 544 -9.26 8.63 -30.22
N ALA A 545 -8.88 8.76 -31.50
CA ALA A 545 -8.09 9.88 -32.02
C ALA A 545 -8.92 11.15 -32.31
N GLY A 546 -10.25 11.09 -32.22
CA GLY A 546 -11.13 12.24 -32.47
C GLY A 546 -11.30 12.60 -33.96
N HIS A 547 -11.01 11.67 -34.86
CA HIS A 547 -11.02 11.87 -36.30
C HIS A 547 -12.43 11.71 -36.90
N HIS A 548 -13.12 12.84 -37.08
CA HIS A 548 -14.50 12.90 -37.56
C HIS A 548 -14.66 12.37 -39.00
N GLU A 549 -13.79 12.79 -39.92
CA GLU A 549 -13.87 12.39 -41.34
C GLU A 549 -13.66 10.87 -41.48
N ALA A 550 -12.65 10.32 -40.81
CA ALA A 550 -12.42 8.88 -40.76
C ALA A 550 -13.62 8.11 -40.20
N ALA A 551 -14.22 8.58 -39.10
CA ALA A 551 -15.40 7.96 -38.51
C ALA A 551 -16.61 7.98 -39.46
N ASP A 552 -16.84 9.09 -40.17
CA ASP A 552 -17.96 9.23 -41.12
C ASP A 552 -17.81 8.26 -42.30
N ILE A 553 -16.62 8.18 -42.89
CA ILE A 553 -16.34 7.24 -43.98
C ILE A 553 -16.59 5.80 -43.52
N LEU A 554 -16.09 5.41 -42.35
CA LEU A 554 -16.25 4.06 -41.82
C LEU A 554 -17.73 3.72 -41.59
N LEU A 555 -18.51 4.63 -41.01
CA LEU A 555 -19.95 4.44 -40.78
C LEU A 555 -20.74 4.35 -42.09
N GLN A 556 -20.44 5.20 -43.08
CA GLN A 556 -21.06 5.14 -44.40
C GLN A 556 -20.78 3.83 -45.14
N HIS A 557 -19.65 3.18 -44.85
CA HIS A 557 -19.28 1.87 -45.41
C HIS A 557 -19.74 0.69 -44.53
N GLY A 558 -20.66 0.93 -43.58
CA GLY A 558 -21.33 -0.13 -42.82
C GLY A 558 -20.64 -0.51 -41.51
N ALA A 559 -19.76 0.35 -40.96
CA ALA A 559 -19.20 0.10 -39.63
C ALA A 559 -20.30 -0.02 -38.57
N TYR A 560 -20.29 -1.08 -37.76
CA TYR A 560 -21.29 -1.23 -36.70
C TYR A 560 -21.09 -0.19 -35.60
N VAL A 561 -22.06 0.71 -35.45
CA VAL A 561 -21.99 1.85 -34.53
C VAL A 561 -21.93 1.45 -33.05
N ASN A 562 -22.48 0.28 -32.70
CA ASN A 562 -22.57 -0.26 -31.33
C ASN A 562 -21.65 -1.46 -31.09
N ILE A 563 -20.63 -1.66 -31.94
CA ILE A 563 -19.63 -2.70 -31.70
C ILE A 563 -18.90 -2.43 -30.38
N GLN A 564 -18.55 -3.49 -29.65
CA GLN A 564 -17.87 -3.41 -28.37
C GLN A 564 -16.43 -3.90 -28.50
N ASP A 565 -15.50 -3.23 -27.83
CA ASP A 565 -14.11 -3.68 -27.69
C ASP A 565 -13.94 -4.68 -26.53
N ALA A 566 -12.68 -4.98 -26.17
CA ALA A 566 -12.36 -5.94 -25.12
C ALA A 566 -12.81 -5.55 -23.70
N VAL A 567 -13.12 -4.26 -23.46
CA VAL A 567 -13.69 -3.76 -22.18
C VAL A 567 -15.18 -3.42 -22.32
N PHE A 568 -15.81 -3.97 -23.36
CA PHE A 568 -17.21 -3.77 -23.70
C PHE A 568 -17.58 -2.31 -24.04
N PHE A 569 -16.58 -1.48 -24.36
CA PHE A 569 -16.82 -0.09 -24.74
C PHE A 569 -17.21 0.00 -26.20
N THR A 570 -18.27 0.76 -26.45
CA THR A 570 -18.66 1.15 -27.82
C THR A 570 -17.88 2.39 -28.27
N PRO A 571 -17.85 2.71 -29.58
CA PRO A 571 -17.32 3.99 -30.05
C PRO A 571 -17.92 5.19 -29.29
N LEU A 572 -19.21 5.14 -28.91
CA LEU A 572 -19.83 6.24 -28.16
C LEU A 572 -19.27 6.36 -26.72
N HIS A 573 -18.88 5.26 -26.08
CA HIS A 573 -18.16 5.31 -24.79
C HIS A 573 -16.82 6.02 -24.94
N ILE A 574 -16.02 5.63 -25.94
CA ILE A 574 -14.70 6.22 -26.21
C ILE A 574 -14.82 7.72 -26.54
N ALA A 575 -15.78 8.10 -27.39
CA ALA A 575 -16.02 9.51 -27.72
C ALA A 575 -16.40 10.33 -26.47
N SER A 576 -17.21 9.72 -25.59
CA SER A 576 -17.69 10.38 -24.36
C SER A 576 -16.60 10.48 -23.29
N TYR A 577 -15.67 9.54 -23.24
CA TYR A 577 -14.52 9.56 -22.34
C TYR A 577 -13.45 10.59 -22.76
N ASN A 578 -13.20 10.71 -24.08
CA ASN A 578 -12.17 11.60 -24.62
C ASN A 578 -12.66 13.01 -24.95
N GLY A 579 -13.98 13.26 -24.95
CA GLY A 579 -14.55 14.58 -25.26
C GLY A 579 -14.67 14.89 -26.74
N ASN A 580 -14.72 13.88 -27.60
CA ASN A 580 -14.76 14.04 -29.06
C ASN A 580 -16.19 14.36 -29.54
N GLU A 581 -16.66 15.60 -29.31
CA GLU A 581 -18.06 16.02 -29.53
C GLU A 581 -18.57 15.80 -30.96
N GLN A 582 -17.75 16.11 -31.98
CA GLN A 582 -18.16 15.93 -33.38
C GLN A 582 -18.31 14.45 -33.74
N VAL A 583 -17.47 13.58 -33.18
CA VAL A 583 -17.57 12.13 -33.38
C VAL A 583 -18.77 11.58 -32.62
N ALA A 584 -19.00 12.00 -31.37
CA ALA A 584 -20.17 11.61 -30.60
C ALA A 584 -21.48 11.98 -31.32
N LYS A 585 -21.59 13.21 -31.83
CA LYS A 585 -22.75 13.66 -32.61
C LYS A 585 -22.98 12.83 -33.87
N LEU A 586 -21.91 12.46 -34.56
CA LEU A 586 -21.95 11.60 -35.73
C LEU A 586 -22.43 10.19 -35.39
N LEU A 587 -21.86 9.57 -34.35
CA LEU A 587 -22.25 8.24 -33.87
C LEU A 587 -23.75 8.20 -33.51
N LEU A 588 -24.25 9.22 -32.81
CA LEU A 588 -25.68 9.33 -32.49
C LEU A 588 -26.56 9.42 -33.75
N LYS A 589 -26.14 10.18 -34.77
CA LYS A 589 -26.83 10.27 -36.06
C LYS A 589 -26.93 8.90 -36.77
N PHE A 590 -25.92 8.05 -36.60
CA PHE A 590 -25.89 6.68 -37.13
C PHE A 590 -26.56 5.64 -36.20
N GLY A 591 -27.25 6.07 -35.14
CA GLY A 591 -28.04 5.18 -34.27
C GLY A 591 -27.24 4.53 -33.14
N ALA A 592 -26.17 5.18 -32.66
CA ALA A 592 -25.49 4.73 -31.45
C ALA A 592 -26.45 4.64 -30.26
N ASP A 593 -26.37 3.53 -29.53
CA ASP A 593 -27.15 3.33 -28.31
C ASP A 593 -26.53 4.11 -27.16
N VAL A 594 -27.21 5.21 -26.78
CA VAL A 594 -26.85 6.07 -25.64
C VAL A 594 -26.86 5.35 -24.30
N ASN A 595 -27.54 4.20 -24.22
CA ASN A 595 -27.66 3.39 -23.02
C ASN A 595 -26.85 2.08 -23.11
N ALA A 596 -25.96 1.93 -24.10
CA ALA A 596 -25.07 0.77 -24.12
C ALA A 596 -24.29 0.68 -22.79
N SER A 597 -24.16 -0.55 -22.26
CA SER A 597 -23.47 -0.82 -21.01
C SER A 597 -22.08 -1.35 -21.30
N GLY A 598 -21.07 -0.77 -20.66
CA GLY A 598 -19.72 -1.33 -20.55
C GLY A 598 -19.66 -2.48 -19.53
N GLU A 599 -18.45 -2.97 -19.30
CA GLU A 599 -18.18 -4.15 -18.45
C GLU A 599 -18.65 -3.95 -16.99
N VAL A 600 -18.46 -2.73 -16.47
CA VAL A 600 -18.81 -2.39 -15.07
C VAL A 600 -20.18 -1.72 -14.94
N GLY A 601 -21.03 -1.85 -15.96
CA GLY A 601 -22.34 -1.20 -15.98
C GLY A 601 -22.28 0.29 -16.34
N ASP A 602 -21.09 0.82 -16.64
CA ASP A 602 -20.91 2.22 -17.02
C ASP A 602 -21.48 2.48 -18.41
N ARG A 603 -21.86 3.74 -18.64
CA ARG A 603 -22.57 4.18 -19.86
C ARG A 603 -21.90 5.44 -20.37
N PRO A 604 -22.11 5.84 -21.64
CA PRO A 604 -21.50 7.05 -22.19
C PRO A 604 -21.73 8.30 -21.32
N LEU A 605 -22.92 8.41 -20.71
CA LEU A 605 -23.27 9.51 -19.81
C LEU A 605 -22.47 9.49 -18.49
N HIS A 606 -22.19 8.32 -17.92
CA HIS A 606 -21.32 8.18 -16.73
C HIS A 606 -19.91 8.69 -17.00
N LEU A 607 -19.35 8.32 -18.16
CA LEU A 607 -17.99 8.70 -18.54
C LEU A 607 -17.87 10.22 -18.79
N ALA A 608 -18.82 10.79 -19.53
CA ALA A 608 -18.87 12.23 -19.78
C ALA A 608 -19.06 13.03 -18.47
N ALA A 609 -19.93 12.53 -17.58
CA ALA A 609 -20.17 13.08 -16.25
C ALA A 609 -18.91 13.06 -15.37
N ALA A 610 -18.15 11.96 -15.37
CA ALA A 610 -16.91 11.82 -14.60
C ALA A 610 -15.79 12.73 -15.11
N LYS A 611 -15.71 12.95 -16.42
CA LYS A 611 -14.68 13.78 -17.06
C LYS A 611 -15.01 15.28 -17.10
N GLY A 612 -16.24 15.68 -16.78
CA GLY A 612 -16.63 17.09 -16.80
C GLY A 612 -16.93 17.63 -18.20
N LEU A 613 -17.30 16.75 -19.13
CA LEU A 613 -17.48 17.10 -20.54
C LEU A 613 -18.91 17.56 -20.83
N LEU A 614 -19.23 18.81 -20.48
CA LEU A 614 -20.57 19.38 -20.58
C LEU A 614 -21.16 19.31 -22.01
N GLY A 615 -20.36 19.54 -23.05
CA GLY A 615 -20.83 19.47 -24.43
C GLY A 615 -21.29 18.07 -24.83
N ILE A 616 -20.55 17.03 -24.44
CA ILE A 616 -20.97 15.62 -24.60
C ILE A 616 -22.25 15.34 -23.82
N VAL A 617 -22.33 15.77 -22.56
CA VAL A 617 -23.55 15.55 -21.74
C VAL A 617 -24.78 16.19 -22.40
N LYS A 618 -24.64 17.41 -22.92
CA LYS A 618 -25.72 18.09 -23.67
C LYS A 618 -26.11 17.34 -24.94
N LEU A 619 -25.15 16.76 -25.65
CA LEU A 619 -25.42 15.93 -26.84
C LEU A 619 -26.17 14.64 -26.47
N LEU A 620 -25.72 13.94 -25.42
CA LEU A 620 -26.35 12.70 -24.95
C LEU A 620 -27.74 12.94 -24.37
N MET A 621 -27.99 14.11 -23.77
CA MET A 621 -29.27 14.50 -23.17
C MET A 621 -30.11 15.43 -24.07
N GLY A 622 -29.81 15.51 -25.37
CA GLY A 622 -30.50 16.39 -26.31
C GLY A 622 -31.99 16.04 -26.53
N GLU A 623 -32.74 16.94 -27.17
CA GLU A 623 -34.16 16.72 -27.48
C GLU A 623 -34.39 15.42 -28.26
N GLY A 624 -35.29 14.57 -27.76
CA GLY A 624 -35.59 13.26 -28.36
C GLY A 624 -34.61 12.13 -28.01
N SER A 625 -33.58 12.39 -27.19
CA SER A 625 -32.69 11.34 -26.67
C SER A 625 -33.44 10.39 -25.72
N LYS A 626 -33.07 9.11 -25.78
CA LYS A 626 -33.56 8.05 -24.86
C LYS A 626 -32.59 7.76 -23.72
N ALA A 627 -31.61 8.63 -23.48
CA ALA A 627 -30.61 8.43 -22.43
C ALA A 627 -31.29 8.33 -21.05
N ASN A 628 -30.99 7.26 -20.32
CA ASN A 628 -31.47 7.08 -18.95
C ASN A 628 -30.51 7.80 -18.00
N VAL A 629 -30.89 9.00 -17.57
CA VAL A 629 -30.12 9.83 -16.64
C VAL A 629 -29.95 9.18 -15.25
N ASN A 630 -30.82 8.23 -14.91
CA ASN A 630 -30.82 7.49 -13.63
C ASN A 630 -30.28 6.07 -13.78
N ALA A 631 -29.64 5.75 -14.90
CA ALA A 631 -29.05 4.43 -15.06
C ALA A 631 -27.96 4.21 -14.02
N GLN A 632 -27.95 3.03 -13.42
CA GLN A 632 -27.00 2.60 -12.41
C GLN A 632 -25.88 1.78 -13.07
N ASP A 633 -24.64 2.00 -12.63
CA ASP A 633 -23.52 1.09 -12.86
C ASP A 633 -23.58 -0.11 -11.88
N ASN A 634 -22.61 -1.03 -11.93
CA ASN A 634 -22.62 -2.23 -11.08
C ASN A 634 -22.47 -1.93 -9.56
N GLU A 635 -22.16 -0.69 -9.19
CA GLU A 635 -22.10 -0.21 -7.80
C GLU A 635 -23.25 0.74 -7.48
N ASP A 636 -24.31 0.74 -8.30
CA ASP A 636 -25.47 1.59 -8.19
C ASP A 636 -25.17 3.10 -8.32
N HIS A 637 -24.02 3.50 -8.86
CA HIS A 637 -23.74 4.90 -9.15
C HIS A 637 -24.53 5.34 -10.38
N VAL A 638 -25.27 6.44 -10.24
CA VAL A 638 -25.81 7.22 -11.36
C VAL A 638 -24.84 8.32 -11.82
N PRO A 639 -24.98 8.91 -13.03
CA PRO A 639 -24.08 9.95 -13.55
C PRO A 639 -23.89 11.14 -12.61
N LEU A 640 -24.94 11.54 -11.88
CA LEU A 640 -24.88 12.64 -10.90
C LEU A 640 -23.85 12.39 -9.78
N HIS A 641 -23.65 11.13 -9.37
CA HIS A 641 -22.62 10.76 -8.37
C HIS A 641 -21.22 11.14 -8.85
N PHE A 642 -20.91 10.89 -10.12
CA PHE A 642 -19.61 11.21 -10.69
C PHE A 642 -19.40 12.72 -10.82
N CYS A 643 -20.40 13.46 -11.29
CA CYS A 643 -20.32 14.93 -11.34
C CYS A 643 -20.06 15.52 -9.95
N ALA A 644 -20.77 15.02 -8.94
CA ALA A 644 -20.64 15.48 -7.56
C ALA A 644 -19.27 15.13 -6.95
N ARG A 645 -18.78 13.90 -7.15
CA ARG A 645 -17.47 13.41 -6.67
C ARG A 645 -16.31 14.24 -7.21
N PHE A 646 -16.33 14.56 -8.52
CA PHE A 646 -15.25 15.29 -9.16
C PHE A 646 -15.42 16.82 -9.12
N GLY A 647 -16.64 17.30 -8.87
CA GLY A 647 -16.96 18.73 -8.70
C GLY A 647 -17.36 19.44 -9.99
N HIS A 648 -17.93 18.72 -10.95
CA HIS A 648 -18.35 19.26 -12.24
C HIS A 648 -19.72 19.94 -12.13
N HIS A 649 -19.76 21.05 -11.40
CA HIS A 649 -20.99 21.73 -11.01
C HIS A 649 -21.82 22.19 -12.23
N GLU A 650 -21.21 22.70 -13.31
CA GLU A 650 -21.99 23.06 -14.52
C GLU A 650 -22.84 21.92 -15.09
N ILE A 651 -22.37 20.67 -14.97
CA ILE A 651 -23.13 19.48 -15.37
C ILE A 651 -24.21 19.16 -14.33
N VAL A 652 -23.90 19.25 -13.04
CA VAL A 652 -24.88 19.12 -11.95
C VAL A 652 -26.07 20.05 -12.18
N ARG A 653 -25.81 21.35 -12.42
CA ARG A 653 -26.83 22.34 -12.75
C ARG A 653 -27.65 21.96 -13.98
N PHE A 654 -26.98 21.55 -15.06
CA PHE A 654 -27.67 21.16 -16.30
C PHE A 654 -28.59 19.96 -16.11
N LEU A 655 -28.14 18.91 -15.40
CA LEU A 655 -28.93 17.71 -15.16
C LEU A 655 -30.11 17.97 -14.22
N LEU A 656 -29.92 18.80 -13.18
CA LEU A 656 -30.97 19.12 -12.19
C LEU A 656 -32.02 20.11 -12.69
N GLN A 657 -31.65 21.06 -13.56
CA GLN A 657 -32.59 22.02 -14.14
C GLN A 657 -33.31 21.47 -15.37
N GLY A 658 -32.78 20.42 -15.99
CA GLY A 658 -33.39 19.78 -17.15
C GLY A 658 -34.64 18.97 -16.77
N ASN A 659 -35.59 18.87 -17.72
CA ASN A 659 -36.81 18.07 -17.55
C ASN A 659 -36.55 16.57 -17.83
N PHE A 660 -35.55 15.98 -17.15
CA PHE A 660 -35.03 14.63 -17.41
C PHE A 660 -35.51 13.55 -16.43
N GLU A 661 -36.48 13.86 -15.54
CA GLU A 661 -36.95 12.93 -14.48
C GLU A 661 -35.82 12.38 -13.58
N LEU A 662 -34.76 13.18 -13.38
CA LEU A 662 -33.59 12.81 -12.56
C LEU A 662 -33.98 12.55 -11.09
N GLN A 663 -33.36 11.55 -10.48
CA GLN A 663 -33.49 11.19 -9.08
C GLN A 663 -32.25 11.65 -8.28
N PRO A 664 -32.24 12.90 -7.76
CA PRO A 664 -31.07 13.52 -7.16
C PRO A 664 -30.65 12.91 -5.82
N HIS A 665 -31.58 12.22 -5.15
CA HIS A 665 -31.39 11.59 -3.84
C HIS A 665 -31.23 10.07 -3.93
N SER A 666 -30.89 9.56 -5.11
CA SER A 666 -30.48 8.16 -5.32
C SER A 666 -29.24 7.85 -4.48
N VAL A 667 -29.12 6.58 -4.10
CA VAL A 667 -27.99 6.07 -3.30
C VAL A 667 -27.29 4.96 -4.08
N ASN A 668 -25.97 4.88 -3.92
CA ASN A 668 -25.17 3.75 -4.40
C ASN A 668 -25.22 2.56 -3.40
N ILE A 669 -24.45 1.50 -3.66
CA ILE A 669 -24.37 0.32 -2.77
C ILE A 669 -23.88 0.64 -1.34
N TYR A 670 -23.17 1.75 -1.16
CA TYR A 670 -22.68 2.23 0.14
C TYR A 670 -23.70 3.11 0.85
N GLY A 671 -24.86 3.36 0.25
CA GLY A 671 -25.84 4.31 0.78
C GLY A 671 -25.46 5.78 0.55
N ASP A 672 -24.39 6.07 -0.19
CA ASP A 672 -23.98 7.43 -0.48
C ASP A 672 -24.89 8.05 -1.55
N THR A 673 -25.39 9.25 -1.28
CA THR A 673 -26.02 10.09 -2.30
C THR A 673 -24.94 10.90 -3.05
N PRO A 674 -25.25 11.54 -4.20
CA PRO A 674 -24.33 12.46 -4.85
C PRO A 674 -23.79 13.56 -3.92
N LEU A 675 -24.62 14.07 -3.00
CA LEU A 675 -24.20 15.05 -2.00
C LEU A 675 -23.08 14.53 -1.07
N HIS A 676 -23.16 13.28 -0.58
CA HIS A 676 -22.11 12.65 0.24
C HIS A 676 -20.77 12.67 -0.49
N LEU A 677 -20.76 12.29 -1.78
CA LEU A 677 -19.53 12.28 -2.59
C LEU A 677 -18.95 13.67 -2.84
N ALA A 678 -19.80 14.69 -3.01
CA ALA A 678 -19.35 16.09 -3.07
C ALA A 678 -18.73 16.54 -1.73
N CYS A 679 -19.35 16.16 -0.61
CA CYS A 679 -18.89 16.47 0.75
C CYS A 679 -17.53 15.82 1.06
N TYR A 680 -17.37 14.50 0.82
CA TYR A 680 -16.09 13.81 0.98
C TYR A 680 -14.96 14.45 0.18
N ASN A 681 -15.28 14.99 -1.00
CA ASN A 681 -14.30 15.54 -1.92
C ASN A 681 -14.14 17.06 -1.84
N GLY A 682 -14.82 17.73 -0.91
CA GLY A 682 -14.75 19.18 -0.73
C GLY A 682 -15.20 19.95 -1.99
N LYS A 683 -16.17 19.43 -2.74
CA LYS A 683 -16.64 20.01 -4.00
C LYS A 683 -17.76 21.02 -3.75
N PHE A 684 -17.41 22.15 -3.13
CA PHE A 684 -18.34 23.16 -2.64
C PHE A 684 -19.43 23.56 -3.64
N GLU A 685 -19.05 24.04 -4.83
CA GLU A 685 -20.03 24.53 -5.81
C GLU A 685 -20.98 23.43 -6.28
N ALA A 686 -20.50 22.20 -6.44
CA ALA A 686 -21.35 21.07 -6.81
C ALA A 686 -22.34 20.70 -5.69
N GLY A 687 -21.87 20.61 -4.44
CA GLY A 687 -22.74 20.35 -3.28
C GLY A 687 -23.79 21.44 -3.08
N LYS A 688 -23.39 22.71 -3.25
CA LYS A 688 -24.28 23.87 -3.19
C LYS A 688 -25.39 23.80 -4.24
N GLU A 689 -25.04 23.52 -5.49
CA GLU A 689 -26.02 23.39 -6.57
C GLU A 689 -26.97 22.20 -6.36
N ILE A 690 -26.47 21.05 -5.88
CA ILE A 690 -27.31 19.90 -5.53
C ILE A 690 -28.37 20.33 -4.52
N ILE A 691 -27.97 20.97 -3.41
CA ILE A 691 -28.90 21.39 -2.37
C ILE A 691 -29.89 22.44 -2.88
N GLN A 692 -29.41 23.45 -3.61
CA GLN A 692 -30.27 24.55 -4.08
C GLN A 692 -31.31 24.11 -5.11
N LEU A 693 -31.01 23.08 -5.91
CA LEU A 693 -31.86 22.64 -7.02
C LEU A 693 -32.69 21.38 -6.69
N SER A 694 -32.21 20.50 -5.81
CA SER A 694 -32.93 19.29 -5.39
C SER A 694 -33.58 19.38 -4.01
N GLY A 695 -33.23 20.39 -3.20
CA GLY A 695 -33.71 20.53 -1.83
C GLY A 695 -32.81 19.84 -0.80
N THR A 696 -33.35 19.67 0.41
CA THR A 696 -32.58 19.29 1.61
C THR A 696 -32.69 17.82 2.01
N GLU A 697 -33.43 16.98 1.25
CA GLU A 697 -33.69 15.57 1.62
C GLU A 697 -32.38 14.79 1.86
N SER A 698 -31.40 14.92 0.95
CA SER A 698 -30.09 14.27 1.04
C SER A 698 -29.28 14.68 2.27
N LEU A 699 -29.57 15.80 2.92
CA LEU A 699 -28.82 16.21 4.12
C LEU A 699 -29.04 15.22 5.27
N SER A 700 -30.26 14.71 5.40
CA SER A 700 -30.67 13.79 6.48
C SER A 700 -30.47 12.30 6.18
N LYS A 701 -30.02 11.94 4.97
CA LYS A 701 -29.78 10.54 4.61
C LYS A 701 -28.46 10.08 5.20
N GLU A 702 -28.45 8.87 5.75
CA GLU A 702 -27.25 8.22 6.27
C GLU A 702 -26.78 7.10 5.33
N ASN A 703 -25.48 7.06 5.06
CA ASN A 703 -24.85 5.95 4.35
C ASN A 703 -24.59 4.75 5.30
N ILE A 704 -24.01 3.65 4.81
CA ILE A 704 -23.73 2.45 5.62
C ILE A 704 -22.77 2.71 6.80
N PHE A 705 -22.02 3.81 6.75
CA PHE A 705 -21.08 4.24 7.79
C PHE A 705 -21.72 5.16 8.82
N SER A 706 -23.07 5.27 8.85
CA SER A 706 -23.77 6.18 9.76
C SER A 706 -23.46 7.67 9.48
N GLU A 707 -22.91 7.97 8.31
CA GLU A 707 -22.53 9.32 7.95
C GLU A 707 -23.65 10.02 7.17
N THR A 708 -23.93 11.26 7.54
CA THR A 708 -24.73 12.22 6.77
C THR A 708 -23.80 13.11 5.93
N ALA A 709 -24.36 13.97 5.08
CA ALA A 709 -23.56 14.95 4.31
C ALA A 709 -22.63 15.81 5.20
N LEU A 710 -23.05 16.15 6.43
CA LEU A 710 -22.23 16.90 7.38
C LEU A 710 -21.10 16.05 7.96
N HIS A 711 -21.37 14.79 8.30
CA HIS A 711 -20.35 13.83 8.73
C HIS A 711 -19.28 13.67 7.63
N SER A 712 -19.69 13.36 6.39
CA SER A 712 -18.78 13.14 5.27
C SER A 712 -17.94 14.36 4.90
N ALA A 713 -18.47 15.58 5.06
CA ALA A 713 -17.70 16.82 4.89
C ALA A 713 -16.58 16.97 5.94
N CYS A 714 -16.83 16.49 7.16
CA CYS A 714 -15.88 16.50 8.27
C CYS A 714 -14.89 15.33 8.25
N THR A 715 -15.22 14.19 7.65
CA THR A 715 -14.36 13.00 7.55
C THR A 715 -13.01 13.32 6.89
N TYR A 716 -13.02 13.90 5.68
CA TYR A 716 -11.77 14.30 5.01
C TYR A 716 -11.39 15.77 5.22
N GLY A 717 -12.32 16.58 5.72
CA GLY A 717 -12.08 17.97 6.09
C GLY A 717 -11.49 18.86 4.99
N LYS A 718 -11.79 18.55 3.72
CA LYS A 718 -11.17 19.19 2.55
C LYS A 718 -11.60 20.65 2.34
N ASP A 719 -12.81 21.00 2.79
CA ASP A 719 -13.37 22.34 2.58
C ASP A 719 -14.23 22.80 3.78
N LEU A 720 -13.76 23.83 4.48
CA LEU A 720 -14.47 24.44 5.61
C LEU A 720 -15.71 25.23 5.17
N GLU A 721 -15.70 25.82 3.97
CA GLU A 721 -16.84 26.57 3.45
C GLU A 721 -18.02 25.64 3.12
N MET A 722 -17.74 24.40 2.70
CA MET A 722 -18.76 23.34 2.60
C MET A 722 -19.45 23.10 3.95
N VAL A 723 -18.68 22.91 5.03
CA VAL A 723 -19.25 22.66 6.37
C VAL A 723 -20.08 23.85 6.85
N LYS A 724 -19.59 25.08 6.69
CA LYS A 724 -20.33 26.32 6.98
C LYS A 724 -21.65 26.38 6.21
N PHE A 725 -21.60 26.09 4.91
CA PHE A 725 -22.78 26.14 4.05
C PHE A 725 -23.82 25.09 4.44
N LEU A 726 -23.41 23.85 4.70
CA LEU A 726 -24.30 22.79 5.16
C LEU A 726 -25.03 23.20 6.45
N LEU A 727 -24.31 23.76 7.44
CA LEU A 727 -24.91 24.24 8.69
C LEU A 727 -25.88 25.43 8.47
N SER A 728 -25.59 26.31 7.51
CA SER A 728 -26.47 27.44 7.18
C SER A 728 -27.80 27.06 6.53
N GLN A 729 -27.96 25.82 6.04
CA GLN A 729 -29.22 25.36 5.45
C GLN A 729 -30.33 25.14 6.50
N ASN A 730 -30.00 25.22 7.80
CA ASN A 730 -30.92 25.05 8.92
C ASN A 730 -31.75 23.75 8.91
N ALA A 731 -31.29 22.76 8.15
CA ALA A 731 -31.94 21.46 7.98
C ALA A 731 -31.34 20.38 8.88
N MET A 732 -30.13 20.60 9.40
CA MET A 732 -29.45 19.67 10.30
C MET A 732 -28.90 20.38 11.53
N ASN A 733 -29.06 19.72 12.68
CA ASN A 733 -28.43 20.14 13.92
C ASN A 733 -26.92 19.85 13.85
N ILE A 734 -26.08 20.79 14.29
CA ILE A 734 -24.62 20.58 14.40
C ILE A 734 -24.26 19.35 15.26
N ASN A 735 -25.16 19.00 16.18
CA ASN A 735 -25.07 17.86 17.09
C ASN A 735 -25.87 16.64 16.61
N HIS A 736 -26.23 16.58 15.33
CA HIS A 736 -26.87 15.40 14.78
C HIS A 736 -25.97 14.17 14.98
N GLN A 737 -26.55 13.09 15.49
CA GLN A 737 -25.89 11.82 15.73
C GLN A 737 -26.40 10.82 14.70
N GLY A 738 -25.49 10.14 13.99
CA GLY A 738 -25.88 9.03 13.12
C GLY A 738 -26.39 7.83 13.92
N ARG A 739 -26.76 6.74 13.24
CA ARG A 739 -27.14 5.44 13.84
C ARG A 739 -26.20 4.89 14.91
N ASP A 740 -24.90 5.14 14.82
CA ASP A 740 -23.88 4.74 15.80
C ASP A 740 -23.58 5.81 16.87
N GLY A 741 -24.28 6.94 16.86
CA GLY A 741 -24.14 8.00 17.85
C GLY A 741 -23.04 9.03 17.56
N HIS A 742 -22.22 8.86 16.51
CA HIS A 742 -21.16 9.83 16.23
C HIS A 742 -21.72 11.11 15.60
N THR A 743 -21.04 12.23 15.87
CA THR A 743 -21.38 13.57 15.34
C THR A 743 -20.31 14.07 14.38
N ALA A 744 -20.57 15.17 13.68
CA ALA A 744 -19.58 15.81 12.81
C ALA A 744 -18.30 16.24 13.56
N LEU A 745 -18.42 16.56 14.86
CA LEU A 745 -17.29 16.83 15.73
C LEU A 745 -16.45 15.58 15.99
N HIS A 746 -17.09 14.41 16.14
CA HIS A 746 -16.39 13.13 16.25
C HIS A 746 -15.55 12.84 15.00
N SER A 747 -16.13 12.96 13.80
CA SER A 747 -15.40 12.75 12.53
C SER A 747 -14.22 13.73 12.38
N ALA A 748 -14.44 15.02 12.66
CA ALA A 748 -13.37 16.03 12.62
C ALA A 748 -12.24 15.75 13.62
N CYS A 749 -12.57 15.27 14.82
CA CYS A 749 -11.62 14.89 15.85
C CYS A 749 -10.85 13.62 15.49
N PHE A 750 -11.50 12.59 14.95
CA PHE A 750 -10.87 11.33 14.54
C PHE A 750 -9.83 11.55 13.44
N HIS A 751 -10.16 12.38 12.45
CA HIS A 751 -9.30 12.63 11.29
C HIS A 751 -8.31 13.79 11.46
N GLY A 752 -8.30 14.47 12.61
CA GLY A 752 -7.26 15.45 12.93
C GLY A 752 -7.47 16.86 12.38
N HIS A 753 -8.70 17.23 12.03
CA HIS A 753 -9.01 18.51 11.39
C HIS A 753 -9.21 19.65 12.40
N ILE A 754 -8.13 20.12 13.02
CA ILE A 754 -8.19 21.10 14.12
C ILE A 754 -8.98 22.38 13.81
N ARG A 755 -8.89 22.90 12.57
CA ARG A 755 -9.64 24.10 12.15
C ARG A 755 -11.15 23.83 12.09
N LEU A 756 -11.54 22.63 11.66
CA LEU A 756 -12.94 22.21 11.67
C LEU A 756 -13.43 21.98 13.09
N VAL A 757 -12.62 21.34 13.94
CA VAL A 757 -12.96 21.18 15.37
C VAL A 757 -13.20 22.52 16.03
N GLN A 758 -12.29 23.50 15.86
CA GLN A 758 -12.46 24.84 16.41
C GLN A 758 -13.76 25.48 15.92
N PHE A 759 -13.98 25.46 14.60
CA PHE A 759 -15.19 26.04 14.00
C PHE A 759 -16.48 25.38 14.49
N LEU A 760 -16.51 24.04 14.59
CA LEU A 760 -17.67 23.30 15.07
C LEU A 760 -17.96 23.65 16.54
N LEU A 761 -16.93 23.74 17.39
CA LEU A 761 -17.09 24.16 18.78
C LEU A 761 -17.63 25.58 18.89
N ASP A 762 -17.04 26.53 18.14
CA ASP A 762 -17.49 27.93 18.09
C ASP A 762 -18.91 28.08 17.54
N SER A 763 -19.35 27.11 16.75
CA SER A 763 -20.71 27.03 16.21
C SER A 763 -21.69 26.25 17.11
N GLY A 764 -21.28 25.86 18.31
CA GLY A 764 -22.15 25.24 19.32
C GLY A 764 -22.16 23.70 19.34
N ALA A 765 -21.17 23.03 18.73
CA ALA A 765 -21.04 21.58 18.85
C ALA A 765 -20.83 21.14 20.31
N ASP A 766 -21.46 20.05 20.72
CA ASP A 766 -21.34 19.46 22.04
C ASP A 766 -20.27 18.35 22.03
N MET A 767 -19.20 18.59 22.78
CA MET A 767 -18.09 17.66 22.93
C MET A 767 -18.37 16.51 23.90
N ASN A 768 -19.49 16.56 24.63
CA ASN A 768 -19.87 15.53 25.60
C ASN A 768 -20.81 14.47 25.01
N LEU A 769 -21.27 14.66 23.77
CA LEU A 769 -22.01 13.62 23.06
C LEU A 769 -21.11 12.42 22.83
N VAL A 770 -21.74 11.25 22.81
CA VAL A 770 -21.05 9.96 22.79
C VAL A 770 -21.46 9.16 21.58
N ALA A 771 -20.47 8.52 20.97
CA ALA A 771 -20.62 7.55 19.90
C ALA A 771 -20.36 6.13 20.45
N CYS A 772 -21.03 5.15 19.88
CA CYS A 772 -20.69 3.75 20.06
C CYS A 772 -19.61 3.39 19.03
N ASP A 773 -18.44 2.93 19.48
CA ASP A 773 -17.40 2.44 18.59
C ASP A 773 -17.86 1.15 17.87
N PRO A 774 -18.03 1.15 16.54
CA PRO A 774 -18.48 -0.03 15.80
C PRO A 774 -17.48 -1.19 15.85
N SER A 775 -16.22 -0.94 16.24
CA SER A 775 -15.14 -1.92 16.30
C SER A 775 -15.05 -2.65 17.65
N ARG A 776 -15.86 -2.27 18.65
CA ARG A 776 -15.90 -2.91 19.96
C ARG A 776 -17.17 -3.76 20.12
N SER A 777 -17.01 -5.08 20.03
CA SER A 777 -18.05 -6.09 20.27
C SER A 777 -18.20 -6.48 21.75
N SER A 778 -17.74 -5.66 22.69
CA SER A 778 -18.05 -5.86 24.10
C SER A 778 -19.50 -5.44 24.35
N GLY A 779 -20.33 -6.30 24.95
CA GLY A 779 -21.75 -6.06 25.23
C GLY A 779 -22.05 -4.89 26.20
N GLU A 780 -21.06 -4.10 26.57
CA GLU A 780 -21.24 -2.77 27.17
C GLU A 780 -21.01 -1.75 26.05
N LYS A 781 -22.02 -0.91 25.77
CA LYS A 781 -21.88 0.23 24.87
C LYS A 781 -20.84 1.17 25.48
N ASP A 782 -19.59 1.01 25.11
CA ASP A 782 -18.51 1.93 25.45
C ASP A 782 -18.78 3.24 24.71
N GLU A 783 -19.57 4.10 25.34
CA GLU A 783 -19.88 5.45 24.90
C GLU A 783 -18.59 6.30 24.91
N GLN A 784 -18.13 6.68 23.71
CA GLN A 784 -16.89 7.44 23.54
C GLN A 784 -17.17 8.86 23.07
N THR A 785 -16.50 9.83 23.69
CA THR A 785 -16.57 11.25 23.27
C THR A 785 -15.56 11.56 22.16
N CYS A 786 -15.76 12.66 21.45
CA CYS A 786 -14.82 13.14 20.42
C CYS A 786 -13.41 13.42 20.99
N LEU A 787 -13.30 13.73 22.28
CA LEU A 787 -12.03 13.87 22.99
C LEU A 787 -11.26 12.55 23.05
N MET A 788 -11.97 11.44 23.28
CA MET A 788 -11.36 10.11 23.31
C MET A 788 -10.84 9.73 21.92
N TRP A 789 -11.62 9.97 20.86
CA TRP A 789 -11.19 9.71 19.48
C TRP A 789 -9.97 10.57 19.08
N ALA A 790 -9.97 11.86 19.41
CA ALA A 790 -8.81 12.73 19.19
C ALA A 790 -7.57 12.26 19.95
N TYR A 791 -7.76 11.74 21.17
CA TYR A 791 -6.68 11.23 22.00
C TYR A 791 -6.11 9.91 21.46
N GLU A 792 -6.97 8.96 21.09
CA GLU A 792 -6.57 7.67 20.52
C GLU A 792 -5.85 7.81 19.17
N LYS A 793 -6.25 8.79 18.36
CA LYS A 793 -5.61 9.09 17.06
C LYS A 793 -4.41 10.02 17.15
N GLY A 794 -4.09 10.52 18.34
CA GLY A 794 -2.88 11.30 18.59
C GLY A 794 -2.89 12.75 18.23
N HIS A 795 -4.08 13.32 18.11
CA HIS A 795 -4.25 14.71 17.77
C HIS A 795 -4.11 15.59 19.02
N ASP A 796 -2.90 15.64 19.59
CA ASP A 796 -2.60 16.35 20.85
C ASP A 796 -3.08 17.81 20.86
N ALA A 797 -3.02 18.50 19.72
CA ALA A 797 -3.48 19.87 19.59
C ALA A 797 -5.01 19.98 19.71
N ILE A 798 -5.74 19.00 19.17
CA ILE A 798 -7.19 18.87 19.30
C ILE A 798 -7.58 18.47 20.72
N VAL A 799 -6.85 17.52 21.32
CA VAL A 799 -7.04 17.13 22.73
C VAL A 799 -6.84 18.34 23.65
N THR A 800 -5.81 19.15 23.39
CA THR A 800 -5.54 20.37 24.15
C THR A 800 -6.65 21.38 23.96
N LEU A 801 -7.10 21.58 22.72
CA LEU A 801 -8.21 22.45 22.39
C LEU A 801 -9.47 22.04 23.15
N LEU A 802 -9.91 20.78 23.02
CA LEU A 802 -11.12 20.27 23.67
C LEU A 802 -11.06 20.38 25.20
N LYS A 803 -9.90 20.13 25.82
CA LYS A 803 -9.75 20.25 27.28
C LYS A 803 -9.83 21.68 27.83
N HIS A 804 -9.46 22.67 27.01
CA HIS A 804 -9.36 24.06 27.46
C HIS A 804 -10.40 24.97 26.79
N TYR A 805 -11.28 24.40 25.96
CA TYR A 805 -12.32 25.15 25.28
C TYR A 805 -13.35 25.66 26.30
N LYS A 806 -13.60 26.97 26.27
CA LYS A 806 -14.67 27.63 27.02
C LYS A 806 -15.61 28.27 26.01
N ARG A 807 -16.91 27.99 26.11
CA ARG A 807 -17.91 28.64 25.25
C ARG A 807 -17.85 30.16 25.47
N PRO A 808 -17.91 30.98 24.41
CA PRO A 808 -17.81 32.43 24.53
C PRO A 808 -18.92 33.10 25.36
N ASP A 809 -20.09 32.46 25.54
CA ASP A 809 -21.31 33.10 26.04
C ASP A 809 -21.92 32.46 27.32
N GLU A 810 -21.13 32.16 28.35
CA GLU A 810 -21.70 31.86 29.67
C GLU A 810 -21.82 33.12 30.55
N SER A 811 -22.98 33.77 30.45
CA SER A 811 -23.56 34.49 31.60
C SER A 811 -24.12 33.47 32.60
N PRO A 812 -23.95 33.66 33.93
CA PRO A 812 -24.32 32.65 34.90
C PRO A 812 -25.82 32.73 35.18
N CYS A 813 -26.61 31.73 34.78
CA CYS A 813 -27.82 31.30 35.52
C CYS A 813 -28.49 30.04 34.94
N ASN A 814 -28.54 29.05 35.83
CA ASN A 814 -29.67 28.17 36.18
C ASN A 814 -29.95 26.85 35.45
N GLU A 815 -29.61 25.80 36.22
CA GLU A 815 -30.51 24.74 36.70
C GLU A 815 -31.05 23.73 35.69
N TYR A 816 -30.20 22.76 35.35
CA TYR A 816 -30.53 21.33 35.52
C TYR A 816 -29.33 20.61 36.13
N SER A 817 -29.08 20.89 37.41
CA SER A 817 -28.22 20.06 38.25
C SER A 817 -29.06 19.54 39.40
N GLN A 818 -29.25 18.23 39.48
CA GLN A 818 -29.47 17.54 40.75
C GLN A 818 -28.50 16.33 40.81
N PRO A 819 -28.01 16.00 42.02
CA PRO A 819 -26.56 15.99 42.27
C PRO A 819 -26.06 14.73 43.00
N GLY A 820 -24.76 14.45 42.84
CA GLY A 820 -23.97 13.54 43.68
C GLY A 820 -23.05 12.68 42.81
N GLY A 821 -21.72 12.73 42.91
CA GLY A 821 -20.80 13.46 43.77
C GLY A 821 -19.41 13.38 43.15
N ASP A 822 -18.57 14.37 43.49
CA ASP A 822 -17.20 14.61 43.04
C ASP A 822 -16.98 14.87 41.54
N GLY A 823 -16.33 16.02 41.27
CA GLY A 823 -16.01 16.49 39.94
C GLY A 823 -15.14 15.50 39.18
N SER A 824 -15.74 14.75 38.26
CA SER A 824 -15.00 13.90 37.35
C SER A 824 -14.55 14.74 36.16
N TYR A 825 -13.30 15.20 36.20
CA TYR A 825 -12.48 15.30 34.99
C TYR A 825 -12.80 14.09 34.10
N VAL A 826 -13.18 14.29 32.83
CA VAL A 826 -13.15 13.21 31.85
C VAL A 826 -11.72 12.68 31.86
N SER A 827 -11.53 11.50 32.44
CA SER A 827 -10.24 10.85 32.51
C SER A 827 -9.82 10.53 31.09
N VAL A 828 -8.89 11.33 30.54
CA VAL A 828 -8.09 10.91 29.39
C VAL A 828 -7.48 9.54 29.73
N PRO A 829 -7.51 8.58 28.80
CA PRO A 829 -6.80 7.33 29.00
C PRO A 829 -5.33 7.62 29.34
N SER A 830 -4.70 6.72 30.11
CA SER A 830 -3.36 6.89 30.68
C SER A 830 -2.29 7.36 29.66
N PRO A 831 -1.13 7.89 30.10
CA PRO A 831 -0.06 8.40 29.23
C PRO A 831 0.41 7.45 28.11
N LEU A 832 0.03 6.18 28.16
CA LEU A 832 0.20 5.18 27.10
C LEU A 832 -0.55 5.52 25.80
N GLY A 833 -1.64 6.30 25.85
CA GLY A 833 -2.34 6.77 24.64
C GLY A 833 -1.53 7.78 23.84
N LYS A 834 -0.80 8.69 24.51
CA LYS A 834 0.18 9.59 23.84
C LYS A 834 1.33 8.83 23.17
N ILE A 835 1.69 7.65 23.68
CA ILE A 835 2.77 6.82 23.14
C ILE A 835 2.29 6.05 21.90
N LYS A 836 1.01 5.67 21.84
CA LYS A 836 0.38 5.04 20.66
C LYS A 836 0.23 6.00 19.46
N SER A 837 0.51 7.28 19.65
CA SER A 837 0.06 8.36 18.78
C SER A 837 1.18 9.32 18.34
N MET A 838 2.42 9.02 18.71
CA MET A 838 3.61 9.77 18.33
C MET A 838 3.99 9.42 16.89
N THR A 839 3.83 10.37 15.96
CA THR A 839 4.32 10.17 14.58
C THR A 839 5.84 10.18 14.55
N LYS A 840 6.44 9.49 13.58
CA LYS A 840 7.91 9.43 13.38
C LYS A 840 8.52 10.83 13.34
N GLU A 841 7.88 11.76 12.64
CA GLU A 841 8.34 13.14 12.46
C GLU A 841 8.31 13.91 13.79
N LYS A 842 7.30 13.67 14.63
CA LYS A 842 7.20 14.27 15.97
C LYS A 842 8.28 13.72 16.91
N ALA A 843 8.57 12.42 16.81
CA ALA A 843 9.68 11.80 17.53
C ALA A 843 11.03 12.36 17.07
N GLU A 844 11.26 12.51 15.77
CA GLU A 844 12.50 13.04 15.20
C GLU A 844 12.75 14.51 15.57
N VAL A 845 11.72 15.35 15.56
CA VAL A 845 11.83 16.75 16.02
C VAL A 845 12.13 16.81 17.52
N LEU A 846 11.52 15.93 18.33
CA LEU A 846 11.80 15.85 19.77
C LEU A 846 13.20 15.32 20.06
N LEU A 847 13.67 14.31 19.30
CA LEU A 847 15.04 13.79 19.35
C LEU A 847 16.06 14.86 18.95
N LEU A 848 15.79 15.60 17.88
CA LEU A 848 16.65 16.72 17.44
C LEU A 848 16.69 17.82 18.50
N ARG A 849 15.54 18.18 19.09
CA ARG A 849 15.47 19.16 20.18
C ARG A 849 16.25 18.71 21.42
N ALA A 850 16.22 17.41 21.74
CA ALA A 850 16.96 16.85 22.86
C ALA A 850 18.47 16.74 22.60
N SER A 851 18.88 16.52 21.35
CA SER A 851 20.28 16.31 20.96
C SER A 851 21.02 17.59 20.54
N LEU A 852 20.30 18.62 20.08
CA LEU A 852 20.90 19.89 19.71
C LEU A 852 21.43 20.61 20.97
N PRO A 853 22.68 21.12 20.98
CA PRO A 853 23.19 21.90 22.11
C PRO A 853 22.32 23.14 22.41
N SER A 854 22.16 23.47 23.70
CA SER A 854 21.29 24.58 24.16
C SER A 854 21.66 25.95 23.58
N HIS A 855 22.92 26.18 23.23
CA HIS A 855 23.37 27.45 22.64
C HIS A 855 22.94 27.65 21.18
N PHE A 856 22.55 26.58 20.47
CA PHE A 856 21.97 26.64 19.12
C PHE A 856 20.45 26.76 19.12
N HIS A 857 19.80 26.71 20.28
CA HIS A 857 18.36 26.91 20.39
C HIS A 857 18.02 28.40 20.32
N LEU A 858 17.17 28.76 19.35
CA LEU A 858 16.68 30.12 19.15
C LEU A 858 15.15 30.14 19.18
N GLN A 859 14.58 31.19 19.74
CA GLN A 859 13.15 31.48 19.59
C GLN A 859 12.91 32.41 18.41
N LEU A 860 11.76 32.28 17.74
CA LEU A 860 11.42 33.14 16.60
C LEU A 860 11.36 34.63 16.99
N SER A 861 11.06 34.93 18.25
CA SER A 861 11.07 36.28 18.83
C SER A 861 12.47 36.90 18.96
N GLU A 862 13.53 36.10 18.88
CA GLU A 862 14.92 36.58 18.89
C GLU A 862 15.41 37.01 17.49
N LEU A 863 14.58 36.84 16.45
CA LEU A 863 14.92 37.08 15.05
C LEU A 863 14.18 38.29 14.50
N GLU A 864 14.93 39.26 13.97
CA GLU A 864 14.40 40.39 13.20
C GLU A 864 14.56 40.11 11.71
N PHE A 865 13.49 40.27 10.91
CA PHE A 865 13.49 40.06 9.47
C PHE A 865 13.57 41.43 8.76
N ASN A 866 14.56 41.63 7.88
CA ASN A 866 14.76 42.89 7.18
C ASN A 866 14.37 42.81 5.70
N GLU A 867 15.13 42.06 4.90
CA GLU A 867 14.96 41.97 3.44
C GLU A 867 15.07 40.52 2.96
N ILE A 868 14.42 40.20 1.84
CA ILE A 868 14.50 38.88 1.21
C ILE A 868 15.73 38.85 0.33
N ILE A 869 16.63 37.90 0.57
CA ILE A 869 17.91 37.77 -0.13
C ILE A 869 18.00 36.54 -1.03
N GLY A 870 16.99 35.66 -1.01
CA GLY A 870 16.90 34.52 -1.92
C GLY A 870 15.50 33.92 -1.99
N SER A 871 15.06 33.57 -3.22
CA SER A 871 13.84 32.81 -3.48
C SER A 871 14.21 31.36 -3.81
N GLY A 872 13.83 30.39 -2.98
CA GLY A 872 13.83 28.98 -3.38
C GLY A 872 12.98 28.81 -4.64
N ASN A 873 13.43 27.95 -5.57
CA ASN A 873 12.71 27.65 -6.81
C ASN A 873 11.25 27.22 -6.53
N ARG A 874 10.37 27.42 -7.52
CA ARG A 874 8.90 27.29 -7.46
C ARG A 874 8.32 25.92 -7.01
N ALA A 875 9.15 25.00 -6.52
CA ALA A 875 8.74 23.79 -5.80
C ALA A 875 9.57 23.68 -4.49
N SER A 876 8.87 23.66 -3.35
CA SER A 876 9.30 23.26 -2.01
C SER A 876 10.41 23.98 -1.21
N PHE A 877 11.24 24.88 -1.75
CA PHE A 877 12.34 25.46 -0.94
C PHE A 877 12.00 26.82 -0.27
N GLY A 878 12.21 26.91 1.05
CA GLY A 878 11.89 28.06 1.90
C GLY A 878 12.52 29.39 1.46
N ARG A 879 11.94 30.53 1.91
CA ARG A 879 12.49 31.88 1.63
C ARG A 879 13.65 32.19 2.58
N VAL A 880 14.72 32.80 2.05
CA VAL A 880 15.88 33.26 2.84
C VAL A 880 15.80 34.77 3.06
N TYR A 881 15.89 35.17 4.32
CA TYR A 881 15.82 36.55 4.76
C TYR A 881 17.16 36.98 5.34
N LYS A 882 17.60 38.20 5.05
CA LYS A 882 18.60 38.87 5.87
C LYS A 882 17.91 39.45 7.08
N GLY A 883 18.52 39.27 8.24
CA GLY A 883 17.95 39.67 9.51
C GLY A 883 19.00 39.98 10.56
N LYS A 884 18.53 40.22 11.78
CA LYS A 884 19.37 40.31 12.98
C LYS A 884 18.98 39.26 14.00
N CYS A 885 19.98 38.63 14.61
CA CYS A 885 19.83 37.75 15.75
C CYS A 885 20.86 38.17 16.80
N ARG A 886 20.42 38.53 18.00
CA ARG A 886 21.29 38.97 19.12
C ARG A 886 22.33 40.03 18.71
N ASN A 887 21.88 41.09 18.01
CA ASN A 887 22.71 42.18 17.45
C ASN A 887 23.77 41.79 16.39
N ARG A 888 23.68 40.58 15.80
CA ARG A 888 24.51 40.16 14.66
C ARG A 888 23.67 40.03 13.40
N ILE A 889 24.22 40.42 12.26
CA ILE A 889 23.57 40.26 10.96
C ILE A 889 23.66 38.78 10.55
N VAL A 890 22.52 38.18 10.21
CA VAL A 890 22.38 36.75 9.92
C VAL A 890 21.51 36.52 8.68
N ALA A 891 21.66 35.32 8.10
CA ALA A 891 20.74 34.79 7.10
C ALA A 891 19.77 33.81 7.77
N ILE A 892 18.47 33.95 7.49
CA ILE A 892 17.39 33.18 8.11
C ILE A 892 16.62 32.45 7.00
N LYS A 893 16.76 31.13 6.93
CA LYS A 893 16.02 30.26 6.01
C LYS A 893 14.74 29.78 6.70
N ARG A 894 13.57 30.26 6.26
CA ARG A 894 12.26 29.89 6.83
C ARG A 894 11.66 28.72 6.06
N TYR A 895 11.36 27.65 6.78
CA TYR A 895 10.57 26.53 6.28
C TYR A 895 9.08 26.85 6.50
N ARG A 896 8.28 26.88 5.42
CA ARG A 896 6.81 27.05 5.49
C ARG A 896 6.16 25.74 5.06
N ALA A 897 5.40 25.12 5.96
CA ALA A 897 4.50 24.02 5.62
C ALA A 897 3.34 24.58 4.78
N ASN A 898 3.49 24.59 3.45
CA ASN A 898 2.36 24.82 2.57
C ASN A 898 1.62 23.48 2.47
N THR A 899 0.38 23.44 2.96
CA THR A 899 -0.47 22.22 3.05
C THR A 899 0.00 21.24 4.13
N TYR A 900 -0.93 20.70 4.92
CA TYR A 900 -0.60 19.76 6.00
C TYR A 900 0.19 18.54 5.46
N CYS A 901 1.45 18.41 5.91
CA CYS A 901 2.34 17.26 5.82
C CYS A 901 2.69 16.65 4.44
N SER A 902 3.56 17.32 3.67
CA SER A 902 4.58 16.60 2.90
C SER A 902 5.59 16.03 3.90
N LYS A 903 5.61 14.70 4.11
CA LYS A 903 6.55 13.99 5.00
C LYS A 903 8.03 14.36 4.73
N SER A 904 8.36 14.83 3.53
CA SER A 904 9.73 15.21 3.11
C SER A 904 10.31 16.44 3.83
N ASP A 905 9.49 17.42 4.24
CA ASP A 905 10.00 18.76 4.56
C ASP A 905 10.50 18.87 6.01
N VAL A 906 9.88 18.12 6.92
CA VAL A 906 10.33 17.99 8.32
C VAL A 906 11.66 17.21 8.36
N ASP A 907 11.76 16.13 7.60
CA ASP A 907 12.98 15.33 7.49
C ASP A 907 14.16 16.14 6.93
N MET A 908 13.93 16.95 5.90
CA MET A 908 14.95 17.84 5.33
C MET A 908 15.42 18.88 6.34
N PHE A 909 14.49 19.51 7.06
CA PHE A 909 14.81 20.47 8.10
C PHE A 909 15.62 19.83 9.24
N CYS A 910 15.17 18.68 9.75
CA CYS A 910 15.85 17.98 10.84
C CYS A 910 17.26 17.53 10.44
N ARG A 911 17.44 17.10 9.19
CA ARG A 911 18.73 16.69 8.63
C ARG A 911 19.69 17.86 8.45
N GLU A 912 19.23 18.96 7.84
CA GLU A 912 20.05 20.15 7.61
C GLU A 912 20.57 20.71 8.94
N VAL A 913 19.71 20.80 9.97
CA VAL A 913 20.11 21.23 11.32
C VAL A 913 21.12 20.26 11.95
N SER A 914 20.90 18.95 11.83
CA SER A 914 21.80 17.91 12.39
C SER A 914 23.19 17.91 11.75
N ILE A 915 23.28 18.29 10.48
CA ILE A 915 24.55 18.44 9.76
C ILE A 915 25.22 19.74 10.18
N LEU A 916 24.54 20.87 10.01
CA LEU A 916 25.09 22.20 10.25
C LEU A 916 25.60 22.38 11.67
N CYS A 917 24.97 21.76 12.68
CA CYS A 917 25.42 21.86 14.07
C CYS A 917 26.76 21.15 14.36
N ARG A 918 27.28 20.35 13.42
CA ARG A 918 28.54 19.60 13.55
C ARG A 918 29.67 20.21 12.70
N LEU A 919 29.39 21.21 11.87
CA LEU A 919 30.36 21.80 10.95
C LEU A 919 31.01 23.04 11.57
N ASN A 920 32.33 23.12 11.44
CA ASN A 920 33.11 24.28 11.85
C ASN A 920 34.38 24.40 10.99
N HIS A 921 34.29 25.15 9.89
CA HIS A 921 35.41 25.37 8.96
C HIS A 921 35.26 26.71 8.24
N PRO A 922 36.33 27.49 7.98
CA PRO A 922 36.25 28.83 7.37
C PRO A 922 35.62 28.84 5.97
N CYS A 923 35.73 27.74 5.21
CA CYS A 923 35.15 27.61 3.87
C CYS A 923 33.73 26.99 3.86
N ILE A 924 33.12 26.78 5.03
CA ILE A 924 31.75 26.26 5.18
C ILE A 924 30.90 27.30 5.89
N ILE A 925 29.63 27.45 5.49
CA ILE A 925 28.73 28.41 6.14
C ILE A 925 28.57 28.13 7.64
N GLN A 926 28.81 29.14 8.46
CA GLN A 926 28.70 28.99 9.91
C GLN A 926 27.23 28.92 10.36
N PHE A 927 26.90 27.89 11.14
CA PHE A 927 25.60 27.73 11.79
C PHE A 927 25.49 28.57 13.06
N VAL A 928 24.40 29.33 13.20
CA VAL A 928 24.13 30.19 14.35
C VAL A 928 23.08 29.58 15.29
N GLY A 929 22.08 28.88 14.73
CA GLY A 929 21.06 28.18 15.52
C GLY A 929 19.80 27.87 14.73
N ALA A 930 18.83 27.24 15.37
CA ALA A 930 17.55 26.89 14.77
C ALA A 930 16.35 27.11 15.72
N CYS A 931 15.21 27.45 15.15
CA CYS A 931 13.93 27.51 15.84
C CYS A 931 13.19 26.17 15.69
N LEU A 932 13.10 25.40 16.77
CA LEU A 932 12.63 24.00 16.76
C LEU A 932 11.31 23.76 17.52
N ASN A 933 10.66 24.81 18.04
CA ASN A 933 9.54 24.67 18.98
C ASN A 933 8.25 24.14 18.34
N ASP A 934 7.96 24.58 17.12
CA ASP A 934 6.76 24.21 16.37
C ASP A 934 7.05 24.22 14.86
N PRO A 935 6.48 23.31 14.04
CA PRO A 935 6.70 23.27 12.59
C PRO A 935 6.36 24.59 11.87
N SER A 936 5.39 25.37 12.36
CA SER A 936 5.08 26.71 11.82
C SER A 936 6.15 27.76 12.14
N GLN A 937 7.06 27.43 13.08
CA GLN A 937 8.15 28.28 13.55
C GLN A 937 9.53 27.82 13.07
N PHE A 938 9.62 26.76 12.24
CA PHE A 938 10.90 26.27 11.73
C PHE A 938 11.67 27.34 10.96
N ALA A 939 12.91 27.54 11.40
CA ALA A 939 13.86 28.46 10.82
C ALA A 939 15.29 27.98 11.11
N ILE A 940 16.16 28.05 10.11
CA ILE A 940 17.60 27.79 10.22
C ILE A 940 18.30 29.13 10.11
N VAL A 941 19.20 29.43 11.05
CA VAL A 941 19.93 30.70 11.12
C VAL A 941 21.41 30.43 10.89
N THR A 942 21.99 31.07 9.87
CA THR A 942 23.40 30.99 9.52
C THR A 942 24.03 32.38 9.49
N GLN A 943 25.36 32.45 9.40
CA GLN A 943 26.03 33.72 9.14
C GLN A 943 25.55 34.33 7.81
N TYR A 944 25.51 35.66 7.75
CA TYR A 944 25.24 36.39 6.52
C TYR A 944 26.55 36.66 5.77
N ILE A 945 26.55 36.41 4.46
CA ILE A 945 27.68 36.65 3.56
C ILE A 945 27.33 37.79 2.61
N SER A 946 28.09 38.90 2.66
CA SER A 946 27.69 40.15 2.01
C SER A 946 27.90 40.21 0.49
N GLY A 947 28.84 39.42 -0.06
CA GLY A 947 29.14 39.44 -1.50
C GLY A 947 28.18 38.61 -2.37
N GLY A 948 27.19 37.95 -1.78
CA GLY A 948 26.15 37.21 -2.51
C GLY A 948 26.61 35.87 -3.08
N SER A 949 25.78 35.25 -3.93
CA SER A 949 26.10 33.97 -4.58
C SER A 949 27.03 34.15 -5.79
N LEU A 950 27.83 33.13 -6.10
CA LEU A 950 28.65 33.10 -7.31
C LEU A 950 27.78 33.25 -8.58
N PHE A 951 26.58 32.68 -8.57
CA PHE A 951 25.60 32.86 -9.65
C PHE A 951 25.23 34.33 -9.86
N SER A 952 24.90 35.06 -8.80
CA SER A 952 24.57 36.49 -8.87
C SER A 952 25.75 37.32 -9.41
N LEU A 953 26.97 37.01 -9.01
CA LEU A 953 28.16 37.72 -9.48
C LEU A 953 28.42 37.50 -10.99
N LEU A 954 28.28 36.26 -11.46
CA LEU A 954 28.55 35.87 -12.84
C LEU A 954 27.43 36.23 -13.82
N HIS A 955 26.17 36.01 -13.44
CA HIS A 955 25.03 36.10 -14.36
C HIS A 955 24.21 37.38 -14.18
N GLU A 956 23.97 37.84 -12.95
CA GLU A 956 23.17 39.03 -12.69
C GLU A 956 24.01 40.31 -12.82
N GLN A 957 25.19 40.31 -12.20
CA GLN A 957 26.12 41.45 -12.24
C GLN A 957 27.07 41.41 -13.44
N LYS A 958 27.15 40.28 -14.16
CA LYS A 958 28.01 40.05 -15.34
C LYS A 958 29.48 40.45 -15.12
N ARG A 959 29.99 40.27 -13.90
CA ARG A 959 31.34 40.72 -13.54
C ARG A 959 32.37 39.73 -14.06
N LEU A 960 33.37 40.23 -14.80
CA LEU A 960 34.52 39.42 -15.21
C LEU A 960 35.43 39.16 -14.01
N ILE A 961 35.52 37.91 -13.58
CA ILE A 961 36.42 37.47 -12.51
C ILE A 961 37.80 37.21 -13.12
N ASP A 962 38.84 37.81 -12.53
CA ASP A 962 40.22 37.58 -12.97
C ASP A 962 40.71 36.16 -12.60
N LEU A 963 41.82 35.73 -13.20
CA LEU A 963 42.33 34.37 -13.00
C LEU A 963 42.71 34.11 -11.53
N GLN A 964 43.22 35.13 -10.85
CA GLN A 964 43.62 35.04 -9.44
C GLN A 964 42.42 34.79 -8.53
N SER A 965 41.33 35.52 -8.69
CA SER A 965 40.11 35.36 -7.87
C SER A 965 39.39 34.05 -8.18
N LYS A 966 39.39 33.58 -9.44
CA LYS A 966 38.86 32.24 -9.77
C LYS A 966 39.61 31.13 -9.04
N LEU A 967 40.93 31.25 -8.98
CA LEU A 967 41.77 30.28 -8.29
C LEU A 967 41.49 30.28 -6.78
N ILE A 968 41.33 31.46 -6.17
CA ILE A 968 40.97 31.60 -4.75
C ILE A 968 39.63 30.90 -4.46
N ILE A 969 38.60 31.19 -5.26
CA ILE A 969 37.26 30.59 -5.10
C ILE A 969 37.32 29.07 -5.24
N ALA A 970 38.01 28.55 -6.26
CA ALA A 970 38.13 27.12 -6.48
C ALA A 970 38.87 26.41 -5.32
N ILE A 971 39.94 27.02 -4.81
CA ILE A 971 40.70 26.50 -3.67
C ILE A 971 39.83 26.46 -2.41
N ASP A 972 39.08 27.52 -2.13
CA ASP A 972 38.24 27.59 -0.92
C ASP A 972 37.09 26.56 -0.97
N VAL A 973 36.45 26.39 -2.12
CA VAL A 973 35.44 25.34 -2.31
C VAL A 973 36.05 23.95 -2.13
N ALA A 974 37.24 23.70 -2.70
CA ALA A 974 37.93 22.42 -2.55
C ALA A 974 38.29 22.12 -1.08
N LYS A 975 38.80 23.11 -0.34
CA LYS A 975 39.07 23.00 1.11
C LYS A 975 37.79 22.71 1.90
N GLY A 976 36.67 23.36 1.53
CA GLY A 976 35.37 23.09 2.13
C GLY A 976 34.93 21.64 1.92
N MET A 977 35.02 21.14 0.69
CA MET A 977 34.67 19.74 0.36
C MET A 977 35.61 18.72 1.01
N GLU A 978 36.92 19.01 1.04
CA GLU A 978 37.92 18.19 1.74
C GLU A 978 37.59 18.09 3.24
N TYR A 979 37.27 19.21 3.88
CA TYR A 979 36.84 19.22 5.28
C TYR A 979 35.63 18.32 5.50
N LEU A 980 34.59 18.43 4.66
CA LEU A 980 33.39 17.59 4.77
C LEU A 980 33.69 16.10 4.59
N HIS A 981 34.56 15.76 3.63
CA HIS A 981 34.92 14.37 3.34
C HIS A 981 35.88 13.75 4.38
N ASN A 982 36.58 14.56 5.16
CA ASN A 982 37.53 14.10 6.17
C ASN A 982 36.99 14.11 7.61
N LEU A 983 35.69 14.41 7.81
CA LEU A 983 35.05 14.24 9.11
C LEU A 983 35.04 12.77 9.53
N THR A 984 35.00 12.51 10.85
CA THR A 984 34.88 11.15 11.41
C THR A 984 33.72 10.36 10.84
N GLN A 985 32.66 11.07 10.45
CA GLN A 985 31.63 10.60 9.56
C GLN A 985 31.58 11.57 8.36
N PRO A 986 32.13 11.20 7.18
CA PRO A 986 32.23 12.12 6.06
C PRO A 986 30.86 12.61 5.57
N ILE A 987 30.77 13.77 4.94
CA ILE A 987 29.51 14.36 4.48
C ILE A 987 29.60 14.70 2.99
N ILE A 988 28.67 14.18 2.18
CA ILE A 988 28.53 14.57 0.77
C ILE A 988 27.47 15.68 0.67
N HIS A 989 27.82 16.79 0.02
CA HIS A 989 26.91 17.95 -0.18
C HIS A 989 25.73 17.67 -1.12
N ARG A 990 25.92 16.85 -2.18
CA ARG A 990 24.94 16.40 -3.20
C ARG A 990 24.24 17.47 -4.06
N ASP A 991 24.30 18.74 -3.67
CA ASP A 991 23.79 19.89 -4.44
C ASP A 991 24.82 21.03 -4.54
N LEU A 992 26.06 20.71 -4.96
CA LEU A 992 27.08 21.75 -5.14
C LEU A 992 26.89 22.42 -6.50
N ASN A 993 26.41 23.67 -6.49
CA ASN A 993 26.18 24.48 -7.68
C ASN A 993 26.50 25.97 -7.40
N SER A 994 26.48 26.83 -8.43
CA SER A 994 26.88 28.25 -8.29
C SER A 994 25.96 29.10 -7.41
N HIS A 995 24.74 28.64 -7.08
CA HIS A 995 23.84 29.34 -6.13
C HIS A 995 24.23 29.05 -4.68
N ASN A 996 24.84 27.89 -4.44
CA ASN A 996 25.22 27.37 -3.12
C ASN A 996 26.67 27.73 -2.72
N ILE A 997 27.36 28.51 -3.56
CA ILE A 997 28.68 29.08 -3.28
C ILE A 997 28.50 30.58 -3.01
N LEU A 998 28.77 31.01 -1.78
CA LEU A 998 28.66 32.41 -1.36
C LEU A 998 30.04 33.06 -1.25
N LEU A 999 30.12 34.35 -1.58
CA LEU A 999 31.38 35.09 -1.64
C LEU A 999 31.45 36.22 -0.61
N TYR A 1000 32.57 36.33 0.08
CA TYR A 1000 32.89 37.52 0.86
C TYR A 1000 33.33 38.67 -0.06
N GLU A 1001 33.34 39.90 0.48
CA GLU A 1001 33.79 41.09 -0.26
C GLU A 1001 35.28 41.05 -0.64
N ASP A 1002 36.08 40.27 0.08
CA ASP A 1002 37.51 40.05 -0.17
C ASP A 1002 37.78 38.97 -1.24
N GLY A 1003 36.74 38.32 -1.78
CA GLY A 1003 36.84 37.32 -2.83
C GLY A 1003 36.95 35.87 -2.37
N HIS A 1004 36.97 35.61 -1.05
CA HIS A 1004 36.94 34.27 -0.50
C HIS A 1004 35.56 33.61 -0.59
N ALA A 1005 35.52 32.29 -0.72
CA ALA A 1005 34.27 31.54 -0.93
C ALA A 1005 33.90 30.62 0.24
N VAL A 1006 32.60 30.46 0.46
CA VAL A 1006 32.03 29.49 1.41
C VAL A 1006 30.94 28.65 0.77
N VAL A 1007 30.88 27.38 1.15
CA VAL A 1007 29.85 26.43 0.72
C VAL A 1007 28.63 26.52 1.64
N ALA A 1008 27.44 26.62 1.07
CA ALA A 1008 26.17 26.80 1.76
C ALA A 1008 25.06 25.88 1.21
N ASP A 1009 23.92 25.84 1.91
CA ASP A 1009 22.73 25.02 1.63
C ASP A 1009 22.93 23.49 1.72
N PHE A 1010 22.69 22.95 2.93
CA PHE A 1010 22.93 21.54 3.24
C PHE A 1010 21.65 20.70 3.25
N GLY A 1011 20.55 21.19 2.66
CA GLY A 1011 19.27 20.48 2.63
C GLY A 1011 19.35 19.07 1.99
N GLU A 1012 20.18 18.93 0.96
CA GLU A 1012 20.38 17.66 0.24
C GLU A 1012 21.60 16.84 0.71
N SER A 1013 22.35 17.35 1.70
CA SER A 1013 23.57 16.71 2.19
C SER A 1013 23.31 15.41 2.95
N ARG A 1014 24.26 14.47 2.94
CA ARG A 1014 24.17 13.15 3.62
C ARG A 1014 25.52 12.72 4.21
N PHE A 1015 25.49 11.89 5.25
CA PHE A 1015 26.68 11.27 5.84
C PHE A 1015 27.14 10.04 5.01
N LEU A 1016 28.45 9.83 4.89
CA LEU A 1016 29.14 8.71 4.21
C LEU A 1016 29.41 7.58 5.24
N GLN A 1017 29.32 6.32 4.82
CA GLN A 1017 29.49 5.16 5.69
C GLN A 1017 30.45 4.15 5.04
N SER A 1018 31.73 4.18 5.44
CA SER A 1018 32.87 3.31 5.02
C SER A 1018 33.72 3.76 3.81
N VAL A 1019 34.96 3.25 3.71
CA VAL A 1019 36.14 3.84 3.01
C VAL A 1019 36.55 3.09 1.72
N ASP A 1020 35.92 1.96 1.38
CA ASP A 1020 36.34 1.13 0.24
C ASP A 1020 35.23 0.95 -0.82
N GLU A 1021 34.99 1.95 -1.66
CA GLU A 1021 35.18 1.90 -3.13
C GLU A 1021 34.47 3.02 -3.91
N ASP A 1022 35.17 3.45 -4.97
CA ASP A 1022 34.90 4.55 -5.88
C ASP A 1022 33.51 4.55 -6.56
N ASN A 1023 32.82 5.69 -6.44
CA ASN A 1023 32.29 6.41 -7.61
C ASN A 1023 32.00 7.87 -7.24
N MET A 1024 33.05 8.67 -7.40
CA MET A 1024 32.94 10.13 -7.45
C MET A 1024 32.09 10.56 -8.66
N THR A 1025 31.18 11.50 -8.40
CA THR A 1025 30.43 12.34 -9.36
C THR A 1025 29.12 11.79 -9.96
N LYS A 1026 28.00 12.37 -9.48
CA LYS A 1026 27.06 13.00 -10.44
C LYS A 1026 27.93 13.92 -11.29
N GLN A 1027 27.92 13.73 -12.62
CA GLN A 1027 28.49 14.69 -13.54
C GLN A 1027 28.15 16.11 -13.05
N PRO A 1028 29.14 17.00 -12.83
CA PRO A 1028 28.82 18.42 -12.88
C PRO A 1028 28.12 18.65 -14.21
N GLY A 1029 27.04 19.44 -14.21
CA GLY A 1029 26.49 19.92 -15.46
C GLY A 1029 27.65 20.39 -16.33
N VAL A 1030 27.83 19.72 -17.47
CA VAL A 1030 28.67 20.19 -18.57
C VAL A 1030 27.95 21.40 -19.14
N SER A 1031 27.98 22.51 -18.39
CA SER A 1031 27.49 23.82 -18.79
C SER A 1031 28.05 24.97 -17.94
N ALA A 1032 28.98 24.74 -17.00
CA ALA A 1032 29.60 25.82 -16.23
C ALA A 1032 31.15 25.82 -16.22
N ILE A 1033 31.82 24.82 -16.81
CA ILE A 1033 33.29 24.75 -16.91
C ILE A 1033 33.76 24.54 -18.37
N SER A 1034 32.85 24.58 -19.34
CA SER A 1034 33.20 24.50 -20.78
C SER A 1034 33.31 25.87 -21.47
N SER A 1035 33.43 26.94 -20.70
CA SER A 1035 33.75 28.28 -21.22
C SER A 1035 34.63 29.04 -20.23
N PHE A 1036 35.85 28.52 -20.04
CA PHE A 1036 37.04 29.28 -19.66
C PHE A 1036 38.21 28.88 -20.56
#